data_AF-C0NDW3-F1
#
_entry.id   AF-C0NDW3-F1
#
_cell.length_a   1.000
_cell.length_b   1.000
_cell.length_c   1.000
_cell.angle_alpha   90.00
_cell.angle_beta   90.00
_cell.angle_gamma   90.00
#
_symmetry.space_group_name_H-M   'P 1'
#
loop_
_entity.id
_entity.type
_entity.pdbx_description
1 polymer ?
#
loop_
_entity_poly.entity_id
_entity_poly.type
_entity_poly.pdbx_seq_one_letter_code
_entity_poly.pdbx_strand_id
1 'polypeptide(L)'
;MSNSPSLPDPGSNPVEETALAGGRLVLPATGPSGTSPSRPMPELESVTPKLPAWNDTAEAIHWFVHVRAALKSVVYRYCDALRRSIAIFTQHNATQYSDYQPLTEQLNSVRIMWKMFASQNDVTPGFLESCVVSFDFNGAVKHMKTPRTGSKESASEMRQLRDLTRGIIEEACVLQGLIEEANLRLAEEQLNEENVLPQLPAFSDLPVLTTIPTRSTSTTMMGNTAMERIFSSVSHSSSASLSDEPAALPPIASESLGDTKHEADSEGNKEDDDEEEKEAEKEAEESDESDESEEEDNRYYPFKVRLPDELDLTQFDAVWTNEDGYPGDVPEELKDYLEYTRGAQMIGSIRSIFWLDGVQEMVDAIDDPAFVIEDEIAECPLGCLPSAFLLGRYAEEGKVPQNVFDKYMVGIERPPEDRVQVWVTRDFEIPQQVTGDLQQHRIANMYPFTRPRFFPETVRALRIKHDKKKERFLATCHRKFDDNFLTREDILFRGLNRTAVAASLALLVPTICNNAYDNEFGPGIYTTPILEAAKSYAGVDGAIMVFERNLKDLNVWKPSQDEWKRLTATWLQLPLKDIAIPENFRDADVIIGPMSTGARDAKKQARFPMQQLEDTQVVFTSYRSCERLCSLLRAIIFIEN
;
A
#
# COMPACT_ATOMS: atom_id res chain seq x y z
N MET A 1 -31.73 -20.65 -86.10
CA MET A 1 -32.61 -21.82 -86.19
C MET A 1 -32.75 -22.40 -84.79
N SER A 2 -34.00 -22.50 -84.34
CA SER A 2 -34.56 -23.44 -83.36
C SER A 2 -33.98 -23.50 -81.93
N ASN A 3 -34.67 -22.79 -81.04
CA ASN A 3 -34.88 -23.14 -79.63
C ASN A 3 -35.63 -24.48 -79.50
N SER A 4 -35.30 -25.27 -78.48
CA SER A 4 -36.26 -26.08 -77.72
C SER A 4 -35.66 -26.43 -76.33
N PRO A 5 -36.30 -25.99 -75.23
CA PRO A 5 -35.94 -26.28 -73.84
C PRO A 5 -36.94 -27.23 -73.16
N SER A 6 -36.57 -27.84 -72.03
CA SER A 6 -37.41 -28.38 -70.92
C SER A 6 -36.50 -29.27 -70.04
N LEU A 7 -36.52 -29.33 -68.70
CA LEU A 7 -37.37 -28.86 -67.60
C LEU A 7 -36.50 -28.89 -66.30
N PRO A 8 -36.95 -28.32 -65.17
CA PRO A 8 -36.11 -27.73 -64.11
C PRO A 8 -36.01 -28.59 -62.84
N ASP A 9 -35.12 -28.17 -61.93
CA ASP A 9 -35.37 -28.26 -60.49
C ASP A 9 -34.83 -27.00 -59.78
N PRO A 10 -35.63 -26.28 -58.98
CA PRO A 10 -35.21 -25.12 -58.20
C PRO A 10 -35.05 -25.48 -56.72
N GLY A 11 -33.99 -25.01 -56.06
CA GLY A 11 -33.90 -25.18 -54.61
C GLY A 11 -32.54 -24.89 -54.03
N SER A 12 -32.26 -23.60 -53.85
CA SER A 12 -31.19 -23.07 -53.01
C SER A 12 -31.29 -23.64 -51.58
N ASN A 13 -30.19 -24.17 -51.05
CA ASN A 13 -29.56 -23.69 -49.81
C ASN A 13 -28.26 -24.48 -49.53
N PRO A 14 -27.22 -23.81 -49.00
CA PRO A 14 -25.98 -24.46 -48.62
C PRO A 14 -26.20 -25.33 -47.39
N VAL A 15 -25.44 -26.42 -47.31
CA VAL A 15 -25.37 -27.31 -46.15
C VAL A 15 -24.90 -26.47 -44.96
N GLU A 16 -25.81 -26.28 -44.01
CA GLU A 16 -25.59 -25.57 -42.75
C GLU A 16 -24.53 -26.28 -41.91
N GLU A 17 -23.52 -25.49 -41.58
CA GLU A 17 -22.55 -25.68 -40.52
C GLU A 17 -23.31 -25.76 -39.19
N THR A 18 -23.31 -26.95 -38.58
CA THR A 18 -24.00 -27.21 -37.31
C THR A 18 -23.40 -26.32 -36.22
N ALA A 19 -24.14 -25.26 -35.89
CA ALA A 19 -23.87 -24.33 -34.82
C ALA A 19 -23.67 -25.06 -33.48
N LEU A 20 -22.45 -24.98 -32.94
CA LEU A 20 -22.27 -24.88 -31.49
C LEU A 20 -22.58 -23.43 -31.14
N ALA A 21 -23.78 -23.21 -30.61
CA ALA A 21 -24.22 -21.92 -30.12
C ALA A 21 -23.16 -21.35 -29.16
N GLY A 22 -22.49 -20.27 -29.60
CA GLY A 22 -21.47 -19.56 -28.86
C GLY A 22 -22.05 -18.90 -27.61
N GLY A 23 -22.13 -19.65 -26.52
CA GLY A 23 -22.40 -19.13 -25.20
C GLY A 23 -21.18 -18.33 -24.73
N ARG A 24 -21.34 -17.01 -24.65
CA ARG A 24 -20.37 -16.09 -24.04
C ARG A 24 -20.32 -16.42 -22.54
N LEU A 25 -19.36 -17.24 -22.12
CA LEU A 25 -19.22 -17.65 -20.73
C LEU A 25 -18.47 -16.57 -19.94
N VAL A 26 -19.09 -16.07 -18.87
CA VAL A 26 -18.56 -15.07 -17.96
C VAL A 26 -17.86 -15.77 -16.81
N LEU A 27 -16.59 -15.46 -16.54
CA LEU A 27 -15.97 -15.81 -15.26
C LEU A 27 -16.55 -14.86 -14.21
N PRO A 28 -17.27 -15.33 -13.18
CA PRO A 28 -17.80 -14.44 -12.15
C PRO A 28 -16.62 -13.81 -11.40
N ALA A 29 -16.49 -12.48 -11.54
CA ALA A 29 -15.66 -11.71 -10.61
C ALA A 29 -16.29 -11.88 -9.21
N THR A 30 -15.52 -12.43 -8.29
CA THR A 30 -15.97 -12.52 -6.89
C THR A 30 -15.85 -11.13 -6.27
N GLY A 31 -16.88 -10.30 -6.43
CA GLY A 31 -17.04 -9.07 -5.67
C GLY A 31 -17.11 -9.36 -4.16
N PRO A 32 -16.74 -8.41 -3.29
CA PRO A 32 -16.69 -8.61 -1.84
C PRO A 32 -18.03 -8.95 -1.17
N SER A 33 -19.19 -8.68 -1.81
CA SER A 33 -20.54 -8.78 -1.21
C SER A 33 -21.37 -10.04 -1.57
N GLY A 34 -20.85 -10.98 -2.34
CA GLY A 34 -21.65 -12.05 -2.98
C GLY A 34 -22.00 -13.33 -2.17
N THR A 35 -22.15 -13.31 -0.84
CA THR A 35 -22.29 -14.55 -0.03
C THR A 35 -23.64 -14.78 0.65
N SER A 36 -24.77 -14.29 0.11
CA SER A 36 -26.11 -14.65 0.61
C SER A 36 -26.77 -15.77 -0.24
N PRO A 37 -27.09 -16.96 0.32
CA PRO A 37 -27.63 -18.11 -0.43
C PRO A 37 -29.04 -17.95 -1.03
N SER A 38 -29.68 -16.79 -0.89
CA SER A 38 -31.11 -16.57 -1.16
C SER A 38 -31.41 -15.54 -2.26
N ARG A 39 -30.40 -15.01 -2.96
CA ARG A 39 -30.61 -14.06 -4.07
C ARG A 39 -30.15 -14.64 -5.42
N PRO A 40 -30.95 -14.51 -6.50
CA PRO A 40 -30.49 -14.81 -7.85
C PRO A 40 -29.30 -13.89 -8.19
N MET A 41 -28.26 -14.48 -8.76
CA MET A 41 -27.00 -13.83 -9.13
C MET A 41 -27.27 -12.75 -10.19
N PRO A 42 -26.81 -11.49 -10.02
CA PRO A 42 -26.99 -10.46 -11.04
C PRO A 42 -26.23 -10.83 -12.32
N GLU A 43 -26.82 -10.50 -13.48
CA GLU A 43 -26.28 -10.72 -14.81
C GLU A 43 -25.13 -9.71 -15.07
N LEU A 44 -23.88 -10.16 -14.88
CA LEU A 44 -22.68 -9.34 -15.05
C LEU A 44 -22.35 -9.09 -16.53
N GLU A 45 -21.89 -7.87 -16.84
CA GLU A 45 -21.33 -7.55 -18.15
C GLU A 45 -20.19 -8.50 -18.51
N SER A 46 -20.37 -9.15 -19.65
CA SER A 46 -19.49 -10.20 -20.15
C SER A 46 -18.12 -9.69 -20.62
N VAL A 47 -17.15 -9.60 -19.72
CA VAL A 47 -15.73 -9.52 -20.10
C VAL A 47 -15.30 -10.91 -20.56
N THR A 48 -14.90 -11.04 -21.84
CA THR A 48 -14.38 -12.31 -22.37
C THR A 48 -12.96 -12.51 -21.84
N PRO A 49 -12.72 -13.46 -20.91
CA PRO A 49 -11.39 -13.66 -20.36
C PRO A 49 -10.42 -14.10 -21.45
N LYS A 50 -9.18 -13.59 -21.44
CA LYS A 50 -8.11 -14.21 -22.21
C LYS A 50 -7.77 -15.53 -21.55
N LEU A 51 -8.17 -16.62 -22.19
CA LEU A 51 -7.85 -17.97 -21.75
C LEU A 51 -6.59 -18.47 -22.47
N PRO A 52 -5.77 -19.31 -21.84
CA PRO A 52 -4.70 -20.01 -22.53
C PRO A 52 -5.31 -20.96 -23.56
N ALA A 53 -4.55 -21.37 -24.57
CA ALA A 53 -4.98 -22.31 -25.58
C ALA A 53 -5.12 -23.73 -24.97
N TRP A 54 -6.23 -24.02 -24.28
CA TRP A 54 -6.57 -25.37 -23.85
C TRP A 54 -7.49 -26.03 -24.89
N ASN A 55 -7.42 -27.37 -25.03
CA ASN A 55 -8.23 -28.14 -25.99
C ASN A 55 -9.73 -27.83 -25.89
N ASP A 56 -10.22 -27.65 -24.68
CA ASP A 56 -11.61 -27.35 -24.39
C ASP A 56 -11.67 -26.10 -23.52
N THR A 57 -12.05 -24.98 -24.14
CA THR A 57 -12.21 -23.69 -23.48
C THR A 57 -13.22 -23.77 -22.33
N ALA A 58 -14.27 -24.59 -22.44
CA ALA A 58 -15.28 -24.71 -21.40
C ALA A 58 -14.77 -25.54 -20.22
N GLU A 59 -14.06 -26.63 -20.47
CA GLU A 59 -13.40 -27.42 -19.42
C GLU A 59 -12.35 -26.60 -18.66
N ALA A 60 -11.54 -25.82 -19.39
CA ALA A 60 -10.58 -24.90 -18.80
C ALA A 60 -11.24 -23.85 -17.92
N ILE A 61 -12.25 -23.13 -18.43
CA ILE A 61 -13.00 -22.15 -17.63
C ILE A 61 -13.55 -22.80 -16.36
N HIS A 62 -14.20 -23.96 -16.50
CA HIS A 62 -14.77 -24.67 -15.37
C HIS A 62 -13.70 -25.04 -14.33
N TRP A 63 -12.52 -25.48 -14.80
CA TRP A 63 -11.39 -25.82 -13.94
C TRP A 63 -10.89 -24.59 -13.17
N PHE A 64 -10.69 -23.46 -13.85
CA PHE A 64 -10.23 -22.21 -13.23
C PHE A 64 -11.23 -21.65 -12.21
N VAL A 65 -12.54 -21.72 -12.50
CA VAL A 65 -13.60 -21.34 -11.53
C VAL A 65 -13.51 -22.20 -10.28
N HIS A 66 -13.33 -23.51 -10.42
CA HIS A 66 -13.21 -24.42 -9.28
C HIS A 66 -11.94 -24.16 -8.47
N VAL A 67 -10.80 -23.92 -9.13
CA VAL A 67 -9.55 -23.55 -8.43
C VAL A 67 -9.75 -22.26 -7.65
N ARG A 68 -10.31 -21.22 -8.27
CA ARG A 68 -10.56 -19.94 -7.60
C ARG A 68 -11.51 -20.07 -6.40
N ALA A 69 -12.56 -20.90 -6.52
CA ALA A 69 -13.47 -21.19 -5.41
C ALA A 69 -12.78 -21.93 -4.26
N ALA A 70 -11.96 -22.94 -4.57
CA ALA A 70 -11.20 -23.70 -3.58
C ALA A 70 -10.19 -22.80 -2.84
N LEU A 71 -9.46 -21.96 -3.58
CA LEU A 71 -8.52 -20.99 -3.01
C LEU A 71 -9.21 -19.97 -2.12
N LYS A 72 -10.36 -19.44 -2.54
CA LYS A 72 -11.17 -18.53 -1.72
C LYS A 72 -11.50 -19.17 -0.37
N SER A 73 -11.93 -20.43 -0.38
CA SER A 73 -12.25 -21.18 0.84
C SER A 73 -11.02 -21.35 1.75
N VAL A 74 -9.88 -21.76 1.20
CA VAL A 74 -8.62 -21.91 1.95
C VAL A 74 -8.18 -20.59 2.57
N VAL A 75 -8.11 -19.53 1.77
CA VAL A 75 -7.69 -18.19 2.25
C VAL A 75 -8.63 -17.67 3.33
N TYR A 76 -9.94 -17.81 3.16
CA TYR A 76 -10.92 -17.22 4.09
C TYR A 76 -10.89 -17.93 5.44
N ARG A 77 -10.82 -19.27 5.44
CA ARG A 77 -10.64 -20.03 6.68
C ARG A 77 -9.30 -19.76 7.35
N TYR A 78 -8.22 -19.58 6.57
CA TYR A 78 -6.91 -19.23 7.11
C TYR A 78 -6.94 -17.83 7.77
N CYS A 79 -7.52 -16.84 7.09
CA CYS A 79 -7.70 -15.49 7.63
C CYS A 79 -8.55 -15.49 8.91
N ASP A 80 -9.63 -16.28 8.96
CA ASP A 80 -10.46 -16.44 10.16
C ASP A 80 -9.65 -17.01 11.33
N ALA A 81 -8.88 -18.08 11.10
CA ALA A 81 -8.02 -18.68 12.12
C ALA A 81 -6.97 -17.68 12.66
N LEU A 82 -6.40 -16.85 11.79
CA LEU A 82 -5.49 -15.77 12.18
C LEU A 82 -6.18 -14.69 13.00
N ARG A 83 -7.34 -14.18 12.56
CA ARG A 83 -8.10 -13.16 13.31
C ARG A 83 -8.45 -13.64 14.71
N ARG A 84 -8.93 -14.88 14.84
CA ARG A 84 -9.25 -15.49 16.14
C ARG A 84 -8.00 -15.65 17.02
N SER A 85 -6.86 -16.02 16.42
CA SER A 85 -5.58 -16.09 17.15
C SER A 85 -5.13 -14.71 17.65
N ILE A 86 -5.24 -13.67 16.82
CA ILE A 86 -4.93 -12.27 17.17
C ILE A 86 -5.87 -11.77 18.27
N ALA A 87 -7.18 -12.07 18.18
CA ALA A 87 -8.18 -11.68 19.17
C ALA A 87 -7.85 -12.23 20.58
N ILE A 88 -7.34 -13.46 20.68
CA ILE A 88 -6.89 -14.04 21.96
C ILE A 88 -5.74 -13.21 22.58
N PHE A 89 -4.77 -12.73 21.77
CA PHE A 89 -3.71 -11.86 22.29
C PHE A 89 -4.26 -10.51 22.76
N THR A 90 -5.18 -9.91 22.00
CA THR A 90 -5.81 -8.63 22.35
C THR A 90 -6.64 -8.75 23.63
N GLN A 91 -7.47 -9.78 23.75
CA GLN A 91 -8.30 -10.05 24.93
C GLN A 91 -7.47 -10.15 26.22
N HIS A 92 -6.27 -10.72 26.14
CA HIS A 92 -5.35 -10.90 27.28
C HIS A 92 -4.33 -9.77 27.45
N ASN A 93 -4.53 -8.61 26.79
CA ASN A 93 -3.61 -7.46 26.80
C ASN A 93 -2.14 -7.89 26.55
N ALA A 94 -1.95 -8.76 25.56
CA ALA A 94 -0.69 -9.43 25.26
C ALA A 94 -0.14 -9.07 23.86
N THR A 95 -0.55 -7.92 23.30
CA THR A 95 -0.11 -7.45 21.97
C THR A 95 1.40 -7.17 21.87
N GLN A 96 2.07 -6.99 23.01
CA GLN A 96 3.53 -6.85 23.15
C GLN A 96 4.32 -8.15 22.98
N TYR A 97 3.64 -9.30 22.89
CA TYR A 97 4.32 -10.60 22.75
C TYR A 97 4.88 -10.77 21.34
N SER A 98 6.07 -11.37 21.23
CA SER A 98 6.78 -11.57 19.96
C SER A 98 6.01 -12.39 18.91
N ASP A 99 4.99 -13.12 19.33
CA ASP A 99 4.15 -13.94 18.45
C ASP A 99 2.94 -13.16 17.87
N TYR A 100 2.52 -12.04 18.47
CA TYR A 100 1.37 -11.24 18.00
C TYR A 100 1.64 -10.59 16.64
N GLN A 101 2.75 -9.86 16.54
CA GLN A 101 3.08 -9.07 15.36
C GLN A 101 3.25 -9.92 14.08
N PRO A 102 3.92 -11.09 14.11
CA PRO A 102 3.98 -11.99 12.96
C PRO A 102 2.63 -12.55 12.50
N LEU A 103 1.66 -12.73 13.40
CA LEU A 103 0.30 -13.16 13.02
C LEU A 103 -0.42 -12.05 12.26
N THR A 104 -0.33 -10.81 12.73
CA THR A 104 -0.91 -9.62 12.09
C THR A 104 -0.29 -9.37 10.71
N GLU A 105 1.05 -9.45 10.60
CA GLU A 105 1.76 -9.34 9.32
C GLU A 105 1.31 -10.40 8.32
N GLN A 106 1.13 -11.65 8.76
CA GLN A 106 0.66 -12.72 7.89
C GLN A 106 -0.78 -12.54 7.45
N LEU A 107 -1.68 -12.10 8.34
CA LEU A 107 -3.05 -11.79 7.99
C LEU A 107 -3.11 -10.70 6.91
N ASN A 108 -2.31 -9.65 7.06
CA ASN A 108 -2.24 -8.58 6.07
C ASN A 108 -1.64 -9.07 4.75
N SER A 109 -0.56 -9.86 4.81
CA SER A 109 0.11 -10.39 3.61
C SER A 109 -0.82 -11.30 2.78
N VAL A 110 -1.50 -12.25 3.42
CA VAL A 110 -2.42 -13.16 2.72
C VAL A 110 -3.63 -12.41 2.14
N ARG A 111 -4.14 -11.38 2.84
CA ARG A 111 -5.23 -10.53 2.33
C ARG A 111 -4.80 -9.76 1.09
N ILE A 112 -3.58 -9.19 1.09
CA ILE A 112 -3.04 -8.46 -0.08
C ILE A 112 -2.86 -9.40 -1.27
N MET A 113 -2.23 -10.56 -1.08
CA MET A 113 -2.06 -11.53 -2.16
C MET A 113 -3.39 -12.04 -2.69
N TRP A 114 -4.35 -12.34 -1.81
CA TRP A 114 -5.69 -12.73 -2.25
C TRP A 114 -6.39 -11.63 -3.03
N LYS A 115 -6.34 -10.38 -2.58
CA LYS A 115 -6.92 -9.24 -3.31
C LYS A 115 -6.30 -9.10 -4.70
N MET A 116 -4.97 -9.21 -4.81
CA MET A 116 -4.26 -9.17 -6.10
C MET A 116 -4.64 -10.33 -7.03
N PHE A 117 -4.76 -11.54 -6.49
CA PHE A 117 -5.18 -12.71 -7.27
C PHE A 117 -6.65 -12.62 -7.70
N ALA A 118 -7.53 -12.18 -6.80
CA ALA A 118 -8.96 -12.06 -7.06
C ALA A 118 -9.30 -10.95 -8.06
N SER A 119 -8.49 -9.90 -8.18
CA SER A 119 -8.70 -8.85 -9.18
C SER A 119 -8.24 -9.23 -10.58
N GLN A 120 -7.48 -10.34 -10.74
CA GLN A 120 -7.08 -10.81 -12.06
C GLN A 120 -8.24 -11.52 -12.76
N ASN A 121 -8.60 -11.02 -13.94
CA ASN A 121 -9.63 -11.58 -14.82
C ASN A 121 -9.01 -12.39 -15.99
N ASP A 122 -7.75 -12.12 -16.32
CA ASP A 122 -7.05 -12.82 -17.41
C ASP A 122 -6.37 -14.08 -16.88
N VAL A 123 -6.76 -15.22 -17.43
CA VAL A 123 -6.20 -16.52 -17.07
C VAL A 123 -4.95 -16.73 -17.92
N THR A 124 -3.80 -16.34 -17.41
CA THR A 124 -2.49 -16.51 -18.08
C THR A 124 -1.60 -17.47 -17.27
N PRO A 125 -0.49 -18.01 -17.82
CA PRO A 125 0.51 -18.68 -16.98
C PRO A 125 0.97 -17.81 -15.81
N GLY A 126 1.09 -16.50 -16.04
CA GLY A 126 1.35 -15.51 -14.98
C GLY A 126 0.25 -15.44 -13.90
N PHE A 127 -1.01 -15.70 -14.25
CA PHE A 127 -2.10 -15.80 -13.27
C PHE A 127 -1.87 -16.96 -12.29
N LEU A 128 -1.53 -18.13 -12.83
CA LEU A 128 -1.23 -19.32 -12.01
C LEU A 128 0.07 -19.16 -11.21
N GLU A 129 1.10 -18.52 -11.77
CA GLU A 129 2.35 -18.20 -11.05
C GLU A 129 2.15 -17.16 -9.94
N SER A 130 1.21 -16.23 -10.11
CA SER A 130 0.85 -15.22 -9.10
C SER A 130 -0.17 -15.71 -8.07
N CYS A 131 -0.50 -17.01 -8.12
CA CYS A 131 -1.55 -17.57 -7.29
C CYS A 131 -1.18 -17.57 -5.80
N VAL A 132 -2.16 -17.26 -4.95
CA VAL A 132 -2.02 -17.21 -3.48
C VAL A 132 -1.51 -18.51 -2.86
N VAL A 133 -1.54 -19.64 -3.58
CA VAL A 133 -0.97 -20.92 -3.11
C VAL A 133 0.52 -20.86 -2.86
N SER A 134 1.26 -19.95 -3.50
CA SER A 134 2.69 -19.78 -3.22
C SER A 134 2.96 -19.07 -1.89
N PHE A 135 1.92 -18.68 -1.15
CA PHE A 135 2.04 -18.07 0.16
C PHE A 135 2.55 -19.07 1.21
N ASP A 136 3.43 -18.63 2.10
CA ASP A 136 3.90 -19.44 3.23
C ASP A 136 2.81 -19.54 4.32
N PHE A 137 1.84 -20.42 4.12
CA PHE A 137 0.81 -20.73 5.12
C PHE A 137 1.37 -21.38 6.40
N ASN A 138 2.58 -21.95 6.36
CA ASN A 138 3.19 -22.56 7.56
C ASN A 138 3.71 -21.51 8.54
N GLY A 139 3.98 -20.29 8.06
CA GLY A 139 4.54 -19.21 8.85
C GLY A 139 3.77 -18.94 10.15
N ALA A 140 2.44 -19.04 10.16
CA ALA A 140 1.61 -18.62 11.29
C ALA A 140 1.57 -19.65 12.42
N VAL A 141 1.62 -20.94 12.08
CA VAL A 141 1.38 -22.03 13.05
C VAL A 141 2.38 -21.96 14.22
N LYS A 142 3.63 -21.52 13.95
CA LYS A 142 4.67 -21.36 14.98
C LYS A 142 4.42 -20.17 15.92
N HIS A 143 3.57 -19.22 15.52
CA HIS A 143 3.20 -18.01 16.25
C HIS A 143 1.81 -18.07 16.88
N MET A 144 0.98 -19.04 16.52
CA MET A 144 -0.29 -19.32 17.20
C MET A 144 -0.06 -19.97 18.58
N LYS A 145 0.69 -19.31 19.46
CA LYS A 145 0.95 -19.73 20.85
C LYS A 145 0.05 -18.97 21.79
N THR A 146 -0.36 -19.62 22.88
CA THR A 146 -1.12 -18.96 23.94
C THR A 146 -0.24 -17.92 24.64
N PRO A 147 -0.70 -16.66 24.83
CA PRO A 147 0.04 -15.69 25.62
C PRO A 147 0.25 -16.21 27.05
N ARG A 148 1.33 -15.80 27.74
CA ARG A 148 1.59 -16.30 29.11
C ARG A 148 0.51 -15.89 30.11
N THR A 149 -0.27 -14.86 29.80
CA THR A 149 -1.43 -14.40 30.56
C THR A 149 -2.73 -15.12 30.19
N GLY A 150 -2.72 -15.97 29.15
CA GLY A 150 -3.92 -16.65 28.66
C GLY A 150 -4.45 -17.71 29.60
N SER A 151 -5.77 -17.87 29.63
CA SER A 151 -6.46 -18.89 30.43
C SER A 151 -6.32 -20.31 29.82
N LYS A 152 -6.79 -21.33 30.53
CA LYS A 152 -6.83 -22.71 30.00
C LYS A 152 -7.74 -22.82 28.77
N GLU A 153 -8.82 -22.05 28.75
CA GLU A 153 -9.76 -21.95 27.64
C GLU A 153 -9.07 -21.38 26.40
N SER A 154 -8.37 -20.24 26.54
CA SER A 154 -7.57 -19.67 25.45
C SER A 154 -6.44 -20.60 24.99
N ALA A 155 -5.88 -21.42 25.89
CA ALA A 155 -4.91 -22.44 25.52
C ALA A 155 -5.50 -23.58 24.67
N SER A 156 -6.72 -24.00 25.01
CA SER A 156 -7.50 -24.97 24.25
C SER A 156 -7.88 -24.41 22.88
N GLU A 157 -8.39 -23.18 22.82
CA GLU A 157 -8.77 -22.52 21.57
C GLU A 157 -7.56 -22.33 20.65
N MET A 158 -6.44 -21.80 21.15
CA MET A 158 -5.20 -21.70 20.37
C MET A 158 -4.73 -23.06 19.83
N ARG A 159 -4.97 -24.17 20.55
CA ARG A 159 -4.66 -25.52 20.05
C ARG A 159 -5.57 -25.90 18.89
N GLN A 160 -6.89 -25.70 19.03
CA GLN A 160 -7.86 -25.96 17.97
C GLN A 160 -7.57 -25.11 16.73
N LEU A 161 -7.22 -23.83 16.90
CA LEU A 161 -6.84 -22.93 15.81
C LEU A 161 -5.57 -23.41 15.09
N ARG A 162 -4.56 -23.89 15.82
CA ARG A 162 -3.37 -24.52 15.19
C ARG A 162 -3.73 -25.76 14.39
N ASP A 163 -4.57 -26.64 14.92
CA ASP A 163 -4.94 -27.89 14.25
C ASP A 163 -5.81 -27.63 13.01
N LEU A 164 -6.76 -26.68 13.11
CA LEU A 164 -7.52 -26.17 11.97
C LEU A 164 -6.59 -25.60 10.90
N THR A 165 -5.63 -24.77 11.30
CA THR A 165 -4.68 -24.14 10.38
C THR A 165 -3.82 -25.18 9.66
N ARG A 166 -3.40 -26.25 10.34
CA ARG A 166 -2.68 -27.37 9.71
C ARG A 166 -3.53 -28.07 8.65
N GLY A 167 -4.80 -28.34 8.94
CA GLY A 167 -5.72 -28.90 7.94
C GLY A 167 -5.87 -27.99 6.71
N ILE A 168 -5.97 -26.67 6.92
CA ILE A 168 -6.03 -25.69 5.83
C ILE A 168 -4.73 -25.68 5.01
N ILE A 169 -3.57 -25.81 5.66
CA ILE A 169 -2.26 -25.91 4.99
C ILE A 169 -2.19 -27.16 4.13
N GLU A 170 -2.64 -28.31 4.62
CA GLU A 170 -2.66 -29.56 3.85
C GLU A 170 -3.52 -29.42 2.58
N GLU A 171 -4.70 -28.81 2.70
CA GLU A 171 -5.56 -28.50 1.54
C GLU A 171 -4.89 -27.53 0.56
N ALA A 172 -4.21 -26.49 1.07
CA ALA A 172 -3.46 -25.53 0.26
C ALA A 172 -2.31 -26.21 -0.51
N CYS A 173 -1.59 -27.15 0.11
CA CYS A 173 -0.53 -27.91 -0.53
C CYS A 173 -1.05 -28.81 -1.67
N VAL A 174 -2.23 -29.43 -1.51
CA VAL A 174 -2.84 -30.21 -2.62
C VAL A 174 -3.21 -29.30 -3.77
N LEU A 175 -3.83 -28.13 -3.50
CA LEU A 175 -4.14 -27.14 -4.53
C LEU A 175 -2.89 -26.61 -5.23
N GLN A 176 -1.81 -26.37 -4.47
CA GLN A 176 -0.53 -25.97 -5.02
C GLN A 176 0.00 -27.01 -6.03
N GLY A 177 -0.03 -28.30 -5.68
CA GLY A 177 0.39 -29.37 -6.58
C GLY A 177 -0.41 -29.41 -7.90
N LEU A 178 -1.74 -29.23 -7.83
CA LEU A 178 -2.58 -29.19 -9.03
C LEU A 178 -2.29 -27.96 -9.91
N ILE A 179 -2.03 -26.80 -9.29
CA ILE A 179 -1.69 -25.58 -10.02
C ILE A 179 -0.30 -25.68 -10.66
N GLU A 180 0.68 -26.22 -9.94
CA GLU A 180 2.03 -26.46 -10.46
C GLU A 180 2.01 -27.45 -11.63
N GLU A 181 1.20 -28.52 -11.54
CA GLU A 181 1.02 -29.45 -12.64
C GLU A 181 0.35 -28.79 -13.86
N ALA A 182 -0.68 -27.98 -13.66
CA ALA A 182 -1.32 -27.22 -14.74
C ALA A 182 -0.34 -26.24 -15.41
N ASN A 183 0.48 -25.55 -14.61
CA ASN A 183 1.55 -24.67 -15.09
C ASN A 183 2.61 -25.42 -15.90
N LEU A 184 3.04 -26.58 -15.42
CA LEU A 184 4.02 -27.42 -16.13
C LEU A 184 3.47 -27.83 -17.50
N ARG A 185 2.22 -28.31 -17.55
CA ARG A 185 1.57 -28.72 -18.80
C ARG A 185 1.39 -27.56 -19.79
N LEU A 186 1.08 -26.35 -19.29
CA LEU A 186 1.05 -25.13 -20.10
C LEU A 186 2.43 -24.73 -20.65
N ALA A 187 3.48 -24.88 -19.85
CA ALA A 187 4.85 -24.60 -20.28
C ALA A 187 5.33 -25.61 -21.35
N GLU A 188 4.95 -26.89 -21.22
CA GLU A 188 5.24 -27.92 -22.22
C GLU A 188 4.56 -27.64 -23.57
N GLU A 189 3.32 -27.12 -23.55
CA GLU A 189 2.62 -26.69 -24.77
C GLU A 189 3.37 -25.59 -25.52
N GLN A 190 3.93 -24.61 -24.80
CA GLN A 190 4.70 -23.53 -25.41
C GLN A 190 6.01 -24.01 -26.04
N LEU A 191 6.50 -25.20 -25.66
CA LEU A 191 7.72 -25.81 -26.19
C LEU A 191 7.46 -26.82 -27.31
N ASN A 192 6.30 -27.47 -27.33
CA ASN A 192 5.96 -28.46 -28.35
C ASN A 192 5.33 -27.78 -29.58
N GLU A 193 6.04 -27.81 -30.72
CA GLU A 193 5.48 -27.42 -32.03
C GLU A 193 4.35 -28.36 -32.49
N GLU A 194 4.27 -29.56 -31.92
CA GLU A 194 3.13 -30.44 -32.12
C GLU A 194 1.96 -29.90 -31.28
N ASN A 195 0.93 -29.36 -31.96
CA ASN A 195 -0.34 -28.80 -31.45
C ASN A 195 -1.18 -29.74 -30.55
N VAL A 196 -0.55 -30.52 -29.67
CA VAL A 196 -1.22 -31.34 -28.66
C VAL A 196 -1.40 -30.43 -27.46
N LEU A 197 -2.58 -29.79 -27.35
CA LEU A 197 -2.87 -28.94 -26.20
C LEU A 197 -2.92 -29.82 -24.94
N PRO A 198 -2.47 -29.31 -23.79
CA PRO A 198 -2.41 -30.07 -22.56
C PRO A 198 -3.82 -30.42 -22.06
N GLN A 199 -3.96 -31.59 -21.43
CA GLN A 199 -5.14 -31.89 -20.62
C GLN A 199 -4.98 -31.25 -19.24
N LEU A 200 -6.08 -30.83 -18.61
CA LEU A 200 -6.03 -30.31 -17.24
C LEU A 200 -5.82 -31.44 -16.24
N PRO A 201 -5.19 -31.18 -15.07
CA PRO A 201 -5.23 -32.10 -13.96
C PRO A 201 -6.67 -32.37 -13.52
N ALA A 202 -7.01 -33.63 -13.25
CA ALA A 202 -8.36 -34.00 -12.86
C ALA A 202 -8.68 -33.48 -11.44
N PHE A 203 -9.86 -32.86 -11.27
CA PHE A 203 -10.33 -32.40 -9.96
C PHE A 203 -10.66 -33.51 -8.97
N SER A 204 -10.77 -34.75 -9.44
CA SER A 204 -11.10 -35.94 -8.66
C SER A 204 -10.21 -36.13 -7.43
N ASP A 205 -9.03 -35.55 -7.44
CA ASP A 205 -8.02 -35.70 -6.40
C ASP A 205 -8.11 -34.62 -5.30
N LEU A 206 -9.01 -33.64 -5.41
CA LEU A 206 -9.21 -32.67 -4.33
C LEU A 206 -10.00 -33.27 -3.17
N PRO A 207 -9.44 -33.29 -1.94
CA PRO A 207 -10.23 -33.55 -0.75
C PRO A 207 -11.35 -32.53 -0.67
N VAL A 208 -12.51 -33.09 -0.44
CA VAL A 208 -13.77 -32.60 -0.97
C VAL A 208 -14.16 -31.25 -0.35
N LEU A 209 -14.56 -30.31 -1.21
CA LEU A 209 -15.35 -29.11 -0.89
C LEU A 209 -16.69 -29.41 -0.17
N THR A 210 -16.94 -30.62 0.34
CA THR A 210 -18.22 -31.06 0.91
C THR A 210 -18.46 -30.66 2.36
N THR A 211 -17.55 -29.95 3.02
CA THR A 211 -17.72 -29.62 4.45
C THR A 211 -17.92 -28.14 4.73
N ILE A 212 -18.50 -27.36 3.81
CA ILE A 212 -19.07 -26.05 4.19
C ILE A 212 -20.28 -26.32 5.10
N PRO A 213 -20.22 -26.04 6.41
CA PRO A 213 -21.36 -26.27 7.29
C PRO A 213 -22.37 -25.14 7.06
N THR A 214 -23.48 -25.44 6.39
CA THR A 214 -24.64 -24.56 6.37
C THR A 214 -25.27 -24.56 7.76
N ARG A 215 -25.00 -23.54 8.59
CA ARG A 215 -25.65 -23.38 9.89
C ARG A 215 -27.11 -22.95 9.68
N SER A 216 -28.04 -23.89 9.89
CA SER A 216 -29.49 -23.69 9.82
C SER A 216 -29.98 -22.97 11.08
N THR A 217 -30.59 -21.79 10.94
CA THR A 217 -31.21 -21.03 12.04
C THR A 217 -32.68 -21.40 12.17
N SER A 218 -33.09 -21.92 13.35
CA SER A 218 -34.49 -22.04 13.75
C SER A 218 -34.67 -21.44 15.14
N THR A 219 -35.37 -20.30 15.16
CA THR A 219 -35.82 -19.45 16.27
C THR A 219 -36.74 -20.18 17.26
N THR A 220 -36.71 -19.81 18.55
CA THR A 220 -37.92 -19.55 19.38
C THR A 220 -37.55 -18.67 20.60
N MET A 221 -38.45 -17.71 20.88
CA MET A 221 -38.33 -16.53 21.76
C MET A 221 -38.58 -16.75 23.27
N MET A 222 -38.12 -15.75 24.05
CA MET A 222 -38.63 -15.14 25.31
C MET A 222 -37.50 -15.03 26.36
N GLY A 223 -37.18 -13.92 27.04
CA GLY A 223 -37.73 -12.57 27.15
C GLY A 223 -37.02 -11.79 28.28
N ASN A 224 -36.80 -10.48 28.03
CA ASN A 224 -36.12 -9.42 28.79
C ASN A 224 -36.34 -9.35 30.33
N THR A 225 -35.33 -8.88 31.09
CA THR A 225 -35.25 -7.51 31.65
C THR A 225 -34.12 -7.31 32.69
N ALA A 226 -33.43 -6.15 32.59
CA ALA A 226 -32.91 -5.27 33.66
C ALA A 226 -31.38 -5.09 33.79
N MET A 227 -30.82 -4.07 33.11
CA MET A 227 -29.87 -3.13 33.76
C MET A 227 -29.75 -1.78 33.02
N GLU A 228 -30.85 -1.01 33.00
CA GLU A 228 -30.75 0.46 32.98
C GLU A 228 -30.47 0.93 34.41
N ARG A 229 -29.33 1.58 34.65
CA ARG A 229 -29.08 2.69 35.59
C ARG A 229 -27.56 2.85 35.77
N ILE A 230 -27.00 3.92 35.23
CA ILE A 230 -26.10 4.90 35.88
C ILE A 230 -25.53 5.79 34.75
N PHE A 231 -26.31 6.77 34.34
CA PHE A 231 -25.83 8.05 33.77
C PHE A 231 -26.92 9.09 34.02
N SER A 232 -26.67 10.03 34.95
CA SER A 232 -27.29 11.36 34.98
C SER A 232 -26.80 12.19 36.17
N SER A 233 -25.96 13.19 35.90
CA SER A 233 -26.04 14.60 36.39
C SER A 233 -24.66 15.26 36.16
N VAL A 234 -24.43 16.01 35.06
CA VAL A 234 -24.90 17.38 34.72
C VAL A 234 -24.19 18.47 35.55
N SER A 235 -23.14 19.03 34.93
CA SER A 235 -22.70 20.44 34.80
C SER A 235 -22.88 21.48 35.92
N HIS A 236 -21.93 22.42 36.05
CA HIS A 236 -22.12 23.89 35.92
C HIS A 236 -20.77 24.66 36.04
N SER A 237 -20.30 25.19 34.90
CA SER A 237 -19.72 26.53 34.61
C SER A 237 -18.87 27.35 35.61
N SER A 238 -17.75 27.86 35.06
CA SER A 238 -17.27 29.27 35.00
C SER A 238 -16.13 29.79 35.90
N SER A 239 -14.99 30.04 35.22
CA SER A 239 -14.13 31.25 35.16
C SER A 239 -13.53 31.86 36.44
N ALA A 240 -12.20 31.96 36.51
CA ALA A 240 -11.44 33.23 36.46
C ALA A 240 -9.91 33.01 36.59
N SER A 241 -9.18 33.97 36.05
CA SER A 241 -7.78 34.05 35.62
C SER A 241 -6.74 34.49 36.68
N LEU A 242 -5.47 34.50 36.24
CA LEU A 242 -4.24 35.19 36.76
C LEU A 242 -3.41 34.37 37.76
N SER A 243 -2.08 34.39 37.79
CA SER A 243 -0.97 34.72 36.90
C SER A 243 0.31 34.38 37.69
N ASP A 244 1.43 34.29 36.98
CA ASP A 244 2.80 34.49 37.46
C ASP A 244 3.68 33.28 37.83
N GLU A 245 4.89 33.43 37.33
CA GLU A 245 5.96 32.50 36.97
C GLU A 245 7.10 32.61 38.06
N PRO A 246 8.37 32.21 37.81
CA PRO A 246 8.98 30.97 38.30
C PRO A 246 10.18 31.19 39.25
N ALA A 247 10.79 30.10 39.74
CA ALA A 247 12.19 30.12 40.21
C ALA A 247 12.88 28.76 40.05
N ALA A 248 14.10 28.82 39.54
CA ALA A 248 14.98 27.73 39.12
C ALA A 248 15.97 27.26 40.20
N LEU A 249 16.79 26.25 39.81
CA LEU A 249 18.16 25.88 40.23
C LEU A 249 18.29 24.48 40.93
N PRO A 250 19.47 23.83 40.89
CA PRO A 250 20.26 23.32 39.74
C PRO A 250 20.82 21.88 40.01
N PRO A 251 21.70 21.28 39.16
CA PRO A 251 22.04 19.85 39.21
C PRO A 251 23.33 19.53 39.99
N ILE A 252 23.51 18.27 40.42
CA ILE A 252 24.75 17.76 41.03
C ILE A 252 25.26 16.54 40.26
N ALA A 253 26.55 16.57 39.99
CA ALA A 253 27.33 15.60 39.23
C ALA A 253 27.89 14.44 40.08
N SER A 254 28.26 13.42 39.32
CA SER A 254 29.00 12.16 39.52
C SER A 254 30.23 12.14 40.45
N GLU A 255 30.49 10.95 41.05
CA GLU A 255 31.78 10.24 41.23
C GLU A 255 31.48 8.92 42.00
N SER A 256 31.75 7.69 41.50
CA SER A 256 33.01 7.00 41.20
C SER A 256 33.39 5.94 42.27
N LEU A 257 33.34 4.66 41.86
CA LEU A 257 34.21 3.51 42.19
C LEU A 257 34.31 2.93 43.62
N GLY A 258 34.15 1.60 43.69
CA GLY A 258 34.64 0.76 44.80
C GLY A 258 34.10 -0.67 44.79
N ASP A 259 34.80 -1.58 44.09
CA ASP A 259 34.62 -3.05 44.11
C ASP A 259 34.87 -3.67 45.49
N THR A 260 34.12 -4.72 45.87
CA THR A 260 34.69 -5.90 46.55
C THR A 260 33.74 -7.12 46.53
N LYS A 261 34.28 -8.25 46.03
CA LYS A 261 33.72 -9.60 46.05
C LYS A 261 33.68 -10.19 47.47
N HIS A 262 32.73 -11.10 47.74
CA HIS A 262 33.01 -12.37 48.44
C HIS A 262 31.89 -13.41 48.20
N GLU A 263 32.32 -14.61 47.81
CA GLU A 263 31.57 -15.86 47.66
C GLU A 263 31.20 -16.47 49.03
N ALA A 264 30.12 -17.27 49.09
CA ALA A 264 30.10 -18.59 49.74
C ALA A 264 28.74 -19.29 49.59
N ASP A 265 28.82 -20.60 49.38
CA ASP A 265 27.81 -21.60 49.05
C ASP A 265 26.81 -21.95 50.14
N SER A 266 25.66 -22.55 49.75
CA SER A 266 24.94 -23.56 50.55
C SER A 266 23.85 -24.26 49.72
N GLU A 267 24.11 -25.51 49.32
CA GLU A 267 23.17 -26.49 48.78
C GLU A 267 22.17 -27.02 49.84
N GLY A 268 20.99 -27.50 49.41
CA GLY A 268 19.98 -28.09 50.31
C GLY A 268 18.76 -28.74 49.63
N ASN A 269 19.00 -29.81 48.88
CA ASN A 269 18.32 -31.14 48.88
C ASN A 269 16.77 -31.35 48.97
N LYS A 270 16.35 -32.38 48.21
CA LYS A 270 15.22 -33.36 48.32
C LYS A 270 13.85 -32.99 47.71
N GLU A 271 13.33 -33.68 46.69
CA GLU A 271 12.99 -35.11 46.45
C GLU A 271 11.58 -35.50 46.95
N ASP A 272 10.88 -36.27 46.09
CA ASP A 272 9.73 -37.17 46.33
C ASP A 272 8.35 -36.48 46.47
N ASP A 273 7.19 -36.94 45.98
CA ASP A 273 6.64 -38.19 45.42
C ASP A 273 5.23 -37.78 44.87
N ASP A 274 4.81 -38.15 43.66
CA ASP A 274 3.98 -39.32 43.31
C ASP A 274 2.47 -39.25 43.66
N GLU A 275 1.67 -39.83 42.74
CA GLU A 275 0.28 -40.32 42.85
C GLU A 275 -0.88 -39.30 42.79
N GLU A 276 -1.66 -39.24 41.70
CA GLU A 276 -2.72 -40.16 41.23
C GLU A 276 -4.12 -39.84 41.79
N GLU A 277 -5.01 -39.61 40.83
CA GLU A 277 -6.41 -40.06 40.79
C GLU A 277 -7.50 -39.47 41.69
N LYS A 278 -8.66 -39.27 41.03
CA LYS A 278 -10.05 -39.28 41.54
C LYS A 278 -10.48 -38.04 42.33
N GLU A 279 -11.72 -37.56 42.24
CA GLU A 279 -12.92 -37.91 41.49
C GLU A 279 -13.91 -36.76 41.70
N ALA A 280 -14.87 -36.66 40.77
CA ALA A 280 -16.28 -36.33 41.01
C ALA A 280 -16.62 -34.94 41.62
N GLU A 281 -17.18 -34.03 40.82
CA GLU A 281 -18.63 -33.89 40.53
C GLU A 281 -19.34 -32.96 41.52
N LYS A 282 -20.33 -32.23 40.98
CA LYS A 282 -21.32 -31.37 41.65
C LYS A 282 -20.83 -29.98 42.02
N GLU A 283 -21.52 -28.90 41.73
CA GLU A 283 -22.87 -28.63 41.26
C GLU A 283 -22.81 -27.14 40.85
N ALA A 284 -23.20 -26.80 39.63
CA ALA A 284 -24.50 -26.21 39.33
C ALA A 284 -24.51 -24.67 39.47
N GLU A 285 -25.09 -24.02 38.45
CA GLU A 285 -25.69 -22.66 38.50
C GLU A 285 -24.65 -21.51 38.50
N GLU A 286 -24.58 -20.58 37.55
CA GLU A 286 -25.60 -19.94 36.69
C GLU A 286 -24.93 -19.31 35.45
N SER A 287 -25.61 -19.48 34.31
CA SER A 287 -25.45 -18.80 33.03
C SER A 287 -26.00 -17.37 33.07
N ASP A 288 -25.37 -16.40 32.40
CA ASP A 288 -25.98 -15.66 31.28
C ASP A 288 -25.10 -14.52 30.72
N GLU A 289 -25.30 -14.26 29.42
CA GLU A 289 -25.11 -13.00 28.68
C GLU A 289 -23.68 -12.49 28.35
N SER A 290 -23.28 -12.62 27.08
CA SER A 290 -23.17 -11.46 26.16
C SER A 290 -22.89 -11.88 24.71
N ASP A 291 -23.97 -11.88 23.91
CA ASP A 291 -23.91 -11.60 22.47
C ASP A 291 -23.55 -10.11 22.31
N GLU A 292 -22.26 -9.79 22.29
CA GLU A 292 -21.71 -8.50 21.90
C GLU A 292 -20.48 -8.75 21.03
N SER A 293 -20.27 -8.16 19.86
CA SER A 293 -21.10 -7.52 18.85
C SER A 293 -20.10 -7.31 17.71
N GLU A 294 -20.50 -7.44 16.45
CA GLU A 294 -19.68 -7.04 15.29
C GLU A 294 -19.45 -5.49 15.25
N GLU A 295 -19.68 -4.79 16.37
CA GLU A 295 -19.56 -3.33 16.53
C GLU A 295 -18.18 -2.88 17.02
N GLU A 296 -17.30 -3.76 17.53
CA GLU A 296 -15.98 -3.31 18.02
C GLU A 296 -14.98 -2.96 16.90
N ASP A 297 -15.11 -3.54 15.70
CA ASP A 297 -14.21 -3.25 14.57
C ASP A 297 -14.55 -1.90 13.87
N ASN A 298 -15.70 -1.29 14.21
CA ASN A 298 -16.11 0.04 13.75
C ASN A 298 -15.68 1.18 14.68
N ARG A 299 -15.04 0.92 15.84
CA ARG A 299 -14.62 1.98 16.76
C ARG A 299 -13.47 2.85 16.25
N TYR A 300 -12.81 2.46 15.16
CA TYR A 300 -11.60 3.12 14.70
C TYR A 300 -11.79 4.28 13.74
N TYR A 301 -12.95 4.31 13.09
CA TYR A 301 -13.36 5.45 12.27
C TYR A 301 -14.56 6.10 12.96
N PRO A 302 -14.54 7.43 13.20
CA PRO A 302 -15.70 8.12 13.76
C PRO A 302 -16.93 8.08 12.84
N PHE A 303 -16.79 7.49 11.65
CA PHE A 303 -17.80 7.34 10.63
C PHE A 303 -17.96 5.87 10.23
N LYS A 304 -19.20 5.45 10.03
CA LYS A 304 -19.55 4.14 9.47
C LYS A 304 -19.29 4.19 7.97
N VAL A 305 -18.20 3.54 7.51
CA VAL A 305 -17.97 3.34 6.08
C VAL A 305 -19.12 2.52 5.52
N ARG A 306 -19.74 3.02 4.45
CA ARG A 306 -20.90 2.42 3.80
C ARG A 306 -20.46 1.67 2.55
N LEU A 307 -21.18 0.61 2.18
CA LEU A 307 -20.86 -0.17 0.99
C LEU A 307 -21.41 0.52 -0.27
N PRO A 308 -20.74 0.42 -1.43
CA PRO A 308 -21.25 0.93 -2.71
C PRO A 308 -22.68 0.47 -3.02
N ASP A 309 -23.02 -0.79 -2.70
CA ASP A 309 -24.36 -1.38 -2.85
C ASP A 309 -25.46 -0.63 -2.06
N GLU A 310 -25.11 0.19 -1.07
CA GLU A 310 -26.07 0.99 -0.28
C GLU A 310 -26.45 2.33 -0.94
N LEU A 311 -25.74 2.77 -1.98
CA LEU A 311 -26.05 4.00 -2.72
C LEU A 311 -27.43 3.92 -3.39
N ASP A 312 -27.75 2.76 -3.99
CA ASP A 312 -29.05 2.50 -4.62
C ASP A 312 -30.23 2.67 -3.65
N LEU A 313 -30.00 2.42 -2.35
CA LEU A 313 -31.03 2.54 -1.32
C LEU A 313 -31.30 3.99 -0.91
N THR A 314 -30.40 4.92 -1.26
CA THR A 314 -30.37 6.29 -0.70
C THR A 314 -30.48 7.39 -1.74
N GLN A 315 -30.71 7.06 -3.02
CA GLN A 315 -30.85 8.00 -4.14
C GLN A 315 -29.58 8.82 -4.43
N PHE A 316 -28.41 8.37 -3.96
CA PHE A 316 -27.13 8.93 -4.40
C PHE A 316 -26.73 8.32 -5.73
N ASP A 317 -25.93 9.07 -6.49
CA ASP A 317 -25.38 8.56 -7.74
C ASP A 317 -24.41 7.42 -7.46
N ALA A 318 -24.41 6.43 -8.35
CA ALA A 318 -23.42 5.38 -8.30
C ALA A 318 -22.00 5.97 -8.47
N VAL A 319 -21.03 5.31 -7.85
CA VAL A 319 -19.62 5.69 -7.89
C VAL A 319 -18.87 4.56 -8.60
N TRP A 320 -18.05 4.90 -9.59
CA TRP A 320 -17.10 3.96 -10.15
C TRP A 320 -16.02 3.69 -9.11
N THR A 321 -15.74 2.42 -8.82
CA THR A 321 -14.59 2.03 -7.99
C THR A 321 -13.60 1.23 -8.80
N ASN A 322 -12.32 1.29 -8.45
CA ASN A 322 -11.30 0.47 -9.10
C ASN A 322 -11.48 -1.04 -8.81
N GLU A 323 -12.20 -1.39 -7.74
CA GLU A 323 -12.49 -2.78 -7.40
C GLU A 323 -13.72 -3.34 -8.16
N ASP A 324 -14.80 -2.56 -8.28
CA ASP A 324 -16.11 -3.04 -8.76
C ASP A 324 -16.57 -2.42 -10.09
N GLY A 325 -15.87 -1.40 -10.58
CA GLY A 325 -16.29 -0.62 -11.75
C GLY A 325 -17.46 0.31 -11.43
N TYR A 326 -18.20 0.75 -12.47
CA TYR A 326 -19.45 1.49 -12.32
C TYR A 326 -20.61 0.48 -12.40
N PRO A 327 -21.59 0.49 -11.48
CA PRO A 327 -22.74 -0.39 -11.59
C PRO A 327 -23.64 0.09 -12.74
N GLY A 328 -23.73 -0.72 -13.82
CA GLY A 328 -24.54 -0.44 -15.00
C GLY A 328 -23.82 0.39 -16.07
N ASP A 329 -24.61 1.02 -16.95
CA ASP A 329 -24.07 1.82 -18.05
C ASP A 329 -23.37 3.08 -17.50
N VAL A 330 -22.09 3.25 -17.85
CA VAL A 330 -21.29 4.42 -17.47
C VAL A 330 -21.91 5.71 -18.04
N PRO A 331 -22.32 6.69 -17.19
CA PRO A 331 -22.79 7.99 -17.62
C PRO A 331 -21.76 8.71 -18.50
N GLU A 332 -22.23 9.46 -19.50
CA GLU A 332 -21.35 10.15 -20.46
C GLU A 332 -20.33 11.05 -19.77
N GLU A 333 -20.73 11.72 -18.68
CA GLU A 333 -19.88 12.61 -17.88
C GLU A 333 -18.72 11.89 -17.16
N LEU A 334 -18.82 10.58 -16.91
CA LEU A 334 -17.74 9.79 -16.30
C LEU A 334 -16.79 9.20 -17.33
N LYS A 335 -17.18 9.12 -18.60
CA LYS A 335 -16.33 8.53 -19.65
C LYS A 335 -15.02 9.28 -19.82
N ASP A 336 -15.08 10.61 -19.79
CA ASP A 336 -13.90 11.47 -19.90
C ASP A 336 -12.89 11.22 -18.76
N TYR A 337 -13.38 10.92 -17.55
CA TYR A 337 -12.51 10.56 -16.42
C TYR A 337 -11.94 9.15 -16.63
N LEU A 338 -12.79 8.20 -17.01
CA LEU A 338 -12.42 6.79 -17.16
C LEU A 338 -11.38 6.53 -18.25
N GLU A 339 -11.33 7.34 -19.30
CA GLU A 339 -10.29 7.21 -20.34
C GLU A 339 -8.85 7.37 -19.81
N TYR A 340 -8.65 8.05 -18.67
CA TYR A 340 -7.33 8.36 -18.10
C TYR A 340 -6.97 7.60 -16.80
N THR A 341 -7.84 6.72 -16.33
CA THR A 341 -7.86 6.20 -14.93
C THR A 341 -6.89 5.07 -14.60
N ARG A 342 -5.62 5.19 -15.00
CA ARG A 342 -4.59 4.24 -14.54
C ARG A 342 -4.20 4.40 -13.07
N GLY A 343 -4.79 5.36 -12.34
CA GLY A 343 -4.42 5.67 -10.96
C GLY A 343 -5.58 6.08 -10.04
N ALA A 344 -6.84 5.90 -10.43
CA ALA A 344 -8.00 6.23 -9.58
C ALA A 344 -8.40 5.03 -8.70
N GLN A 345 -8.92 5.28 -7.50
CA GLN A 345 -9.64 4.30 -6.67
C GLN A 345 -11.16 4.48 -6.72
N MET A 346 -11.64 5.72 -6.85
CA MET A 346 -13.07 6.06 -6.87
C MET A 346 -13.29 7.26 -7.80
N ILE A 347 -14.36 7.24 -8.57
CA ILE A 347 -14.79 8.33 -9.44
C ILE A 347 -16.31 8.44 -9.38
N GLY A 348 -16.80 9.62 -9.03
CA GLY A 348 -18.24 9.87 -8.93
C GLY A 348 -18.50 11.26 -8.36
N SER A 349 -19.76 11.55 -8.08
CA SER A 349 -20.13 12.80 -7.42
C SER A 349 -19.53 12.86 -6.01
N ILE A 350 -18.97 14.01 -5.64
CA ILE A 350 -18.34 14.15 -4.33
C ILE A 350 -19.32 13.93 -3.18
N ARG A 351 -20.59 14.24 -3.39
CA ARG A 351 -21.68 13.92 -2.46
C ARG A 351 -21.72 12.42 -2.15
N SER A 352 -21.71 11.58 -3.19
CA SER A 352 -21.76 10.12 -3.07
C SER A 352 -20.48 9.56 -2.44
N ILE A 353 -19.32 10.12 -2.79
CA ILE A 353 -18.03 9.72 -2.20
C ILE A 353 -17.98 10.05 -0.70
N PHE A 354 -18.37 11.26 -0.29
CA PHE A 354 -18.45 11.61 1.13
C PHE A 354 -19.46 10.78 1.89
N TRP A 355 -20.60 10.46 1.25
CA TRP A 355 -21.60 9.59 1.85
C TRP A 355 -21.08 8.16 2.07
N LEU A 356 -20.33 7.59 1.12
CA LEU A 356 -19.69 6.28 1.25
C LEU A 356 -18.67 6.26 2.39
N ASP A 357 -17.87 7.32 2.51
CA ASP A 357 -16.91 7.50 3.61
C ASP A 357 -17.59 7.94 4.92
N GLY A 358 -18.92 8.02 4.98
CA GLY A 358 -19.68 8.36 6.19
C GLY A 358 -19.50 9.80 6.70
N VAL A 359 -19.09 10.72 5.85
CA VAL A 359 -18.85 12.15 6.15
C VAL A 359 -20.12 12.97 5.90
N GLN A 360 -21.17 12.74 6.71
CA GLN A 360 -22.49 13.33 6.49
C GLN A 360 -22.49 14.87 6.47
N GLU A 361 -21.67 15.55 7.28
CA GLU A 361 -21.64 17.02 7.31
C GLU A 361 -21.16 17.62 5.99
N MET A 362 -20.35 16.89 5.22
CA MET A 362 -19.95 17.32 3.88
C MET A 362 -21.07 17.13 2.86
N VAL A 363 -21.87 16.07 2.99
CA VAL A 363 -23.09 15.89 2.21
C VAL A 363 -24.06 17.04 2.48
N ASP A 364 -24.27 17.38 3.75
CA ASP A 364 -25.14 18.48 4.17
C ASP A 364 -24.60 19.85 3.69
N ALA A 365 -23.27 20.05 3.72
CA ALA A 365 -22.63 21.28 3.25
C ALA A 365 -22.77 21.49 1.73
N ILE A 366 -22.82 20.41 0.94
CA ILE A 366 -23.07 20.48 -0.51
C ILE A 366 -24.50 20.96 -0.81
N ASP A 367 -25.46 20.64 0.06
CA ASP A 367 -26.86 21.06 -0.07
C ASP A 367 -27.15 22.44 0.57
N ASP A 368 -26.25 22.95 1.40
CA ASP A 368 -26.42 24.22 2.10
C ASP A 368 -25.94 25.41 1.23
N PRO A 369 -26.84 26.33 0.81
CA PRO A 369 -26.47 27.48 0.00
C PRO A 369 -25.52 28.49 0.70
N ALA A 370 -25.24 28.31 2.00
CA ALA A 370 -24.23 29.08 2.71
C ALA A 370 -22.78 28.66 2.37
N PHE A 371 -22.59 27.48 1.77
CA PHE A 371 -21.29 26.97 1.34
C PHE A 371 -21.10 27.17 -0.17
N VAL A 372 -19.85 27.24 -0.60
CA VAL A 372 -19.47 27.41 -2.01
C VAL A 372 -19.03 26.09 -2.67
N ILE A 373 -19.10 24.98 -1.92
CA ILE A 373 -18.84 23.65 -2.45
C ILE A 373 -20.06 23.20 -3.28
N GLU A 374 -19.81 22.73 -4.49
CA GLU A 374 -20.84 22.25 -5.42
C GLU A 374 -20.63 20.75 -5.65
N ASP A 375 -21.71 20.02 -5.94
CA ASP A 375 -21.61 18.59 -6.25
C ASP A 375 -21.01 18.37 -7.64
N GLU A 376 -19.69 18.19 -7.69
CA GLU A 376 -18.93 17.93 -8.90
C GLU A 376 -18.45 16.46 -8.95
N ILE A 377 -18.16 15.97 -10.16
CA ILE A 377 -17.48 14.68 -10.32
C ILE A 377 -16.01 14.84 -9.93
N ALA A 378 -15.53 13.96 -9.04
CA ALA A 378 -14.14 13.93 -8.63
C ALA A 378 -13.51 12.55 -8.79
N GLU A 379 -12.25 12.54 -9.22
CA GLU A 379 -11.38 11.38 -9.22
C GLU A 379 -10.56 11.34 -7.92
N CYS A 380 -10.69 10.26 -7.16
CA CYS A 380 -9.87 9.98 -5.99
C CYS A 380 -8.71 9.06 -6.38
N PRO A 381 -7.45 9.43 -6.13
CA PRO A 381 -6.29 8.61 -6.49
C PRO A 381 -6.15 7.33 -5.64
N LEU A 382 -5.49 6.32 -6.20
CA LEU A 382 -5.23 5.06 -5.53
C LEU A 382 -4.35 5.24 -4.29
N GLY A 383 -4.79 4.69 -3.15
CA GLY A 383 -4.02 4.66 -1.91
C GLY A 383 -4.20 5.89 -1.00
N CYS A 384 -5.17 6.76 -1.30
CA CYS A 384 -5.61 7.81 -0.39
C CYS A 384 -6.92 7.41 0.32
N LEU A 385 -7.29 8.08 1.41
CA LEU A 385 -8.67 8.01 1.90
C LEU A 385 -9.50 9.02 1.07
N PRO A 386 -10.53 8.60 0.30
CA PRO A 386 -11.26 9.47 -0.63
C PRO A 386 -11.71 10.79 0.01
N SER A 387 -12.39 10.71 1.15
CA SER A 387 -12.86 11.86 1.92
C SER A 387 -11.74 12.79 2.37
N ALA A 388 -10.62 12.26 2.86
CA ALA A 388 -9.49 13.08 3.29
C ALA A 388 -8.83 13.80 2.10
N PHE A 389 -8.71 13.13 0.96
CA PHE A 389 -8.21 13.72 -0.28
C PHE A 389 -9.11 14.88 -0.75
N LEU A 390 -10.43 14.64 -0.81
CA LEU A 390 -11.40 15.65 -1.22
C LEU A 390 -11.47 16.81 -0.22
N LEU A 391 -11.48 16.54 1.09
CA LEU A 391 -11.45 17.58 2.13
C LEU A 391 -10.19 18.45 2.01
N GLY A 392 -9.02 17.85 1.80
CA GLY A 392 -7.77 18.59 1.55
C GLY A 392 -7.86 19.50 0.34
N ARG A 393 -8.31 18.95 -0.79
CA ARG A 393 -8.51 19.71 -2.02
C ARG A 393 -9.48 20.89 -1.83
N TYR A 394 -10.64 20.65 -1.22
CA TYR A 394 -11.66 21.69 -1.07
C TYR A 394 -11.35 22.71 0.01
N ALA A 395 -10.58 22.35 1.04
CA ALA A 395 -10.02 23.32 1.98
C ALA A 395 -9.00 24.24 1.28
N GLU A 396 -8.13 23.69 0.43
CA GLU A 396 -7.17 24.48 -0.36
C GLU A 396 -7.85 25.42 -1.37
N GLU A 397 -8.96 24.98 -1.99
CA GLU A 397 -9.78 25.80 -2.88
C GLU A 397 -10.62 26.86 -2.12
N GLY A 398 -10.61 26.85 -0.77
CA GLY A 398 -11.42 27.74 0.06
C GLY A 398 -12.92 27.43 0.01
N LYS A 399 -13.28 26.22 -0.43
CA LYS A 399 -14.67 25.75 -0.53
C LYS A 399 -15.21 25.13 0.76
N VAL A 400 -14.31 24.67 1.63
CA VAL A 400 -14.64 24.10 2.95
C VAL A 400 -14.09 25.00 4.05
N PRO A 401 -14.90 25.41 5.04
CA PRO A 401 -14.42 26.15 6.19
C PRO A 401 -13.33 25.39 6.96
N GLN A 402 -12.28 26.09 7.38
CA GLN A 402 -11.12 25.50 8.07
C GLN A 402 -11.53 24.69 9.32
N ASN A 403 -12.56 25.09 10.05
CA ASN A 403 -13.05 24.36 11.22
C ASN A 403 -13.68 22.99 10.86
N VAL A 404 -14.30 22.86 9.69
CA VAL A 404 -14.81 21.57 9.19
C VAL A 404 -13.63 20.69 8.80
N PHE A 405 -12.67 21.24 8.06
CA PHE A 405 -11.43 20.54 7.72
C PHE A 405 -10.68 20.07 8.98
N ASP A 406 -10.47 20.94 9.96
CA ASP A 406 -9.79 20.63 11.21
C ASP A 406 -10.54 19.55 12.00
N LYS A 407 -11.87 19.60 12.04
CA LYS A 407 -12.68 18.57 12.70
C LYS A 407 -12.44 17.18 12.13
N TYR A 408 -12.37 17.06 10.80
CA TYR A 408 -12.15 15.77 10.14
C TYR A 408 -10.68 15.36 10.05
N MET A 409 -9.74 16.30 10.05
CA MET A 409 -8.32 15.99 9.90
C MET A 409 -7.57 15.88 11.23
N VAL A 410 -8.00 16.64 12.25
CA VAL A 410 -7.43 16.64 13.61
C VAL A 410 -8.20 15.70 14.54
N GLY A 411 -9.51 15.51 14.32
CA GLY A 411 -10.38 14.70 15.17
C GLY A 411 -10.33 13.19 14.93
N ILE A 412 -9.69 12.70 13.87
CA ILE A 412 -9.44 11.26 13.71
C ILE A 412 -8.21 10.94 14.57
N GLU A 413 -8.43 10.43 15.78
CA GLU A 413 -7.40 9.74 16.57
C GLU A 413 -6.95 8.48 15.82
N ARG A 414 -6.22 8.66 14.71
CA ARG A 414 -5.56 7.53 14.05
C ARG A 414 -4.47 7.02 14.99
N PRO A 415 -4.29 5.70 15.04
CA PRO A 415 -3.10 5.13 15.66
C PRO A 415 -1.89 5.77 15.02
N PRO A 416 -0.78 5.91 15.76
CA PRO A 416 0.49 6.40 15.23
C PRO A 416 0.90 5.74 13.91
N GLU A 417 0.46 4.50 13.69
CA GLU A 417 0.78 3.62 12.57
C GLU A 417 0.11 4.04 11.24
N ASP A 418 -1.07 4.68 11.27
CA ASP A 418 -1.84 5.12 10.08
C ASP A 418 -1.77 6.64 9.81
N ARG A 419 -0.82 7.33 10.47
CA ARG A 419 -0.66 8.79 10.38
C ARG A 419 0.00 9.30 9.10
N VAL A 420 0.38 8.42 8.17
CA VAL A 420 0.92 8.86 6.89
C VAL A 420 -0.25 9.25 5.98
N GLN A 421 -0.73 10.48 6.12
CA GLN A 421 -1.60 11.09 5.12
C GLN A 421 -0.80 11.19 3.82
N VAL A 422 -1.17 10.36 2.83
CA VAL A 422 -0.66 10.49 1.47
C VAL A 422 -1.32 11.72 0.86
N TRP A 423 -0.56 12.82 0.83
CA TRP A 423 -0.94 13.99 0.04
C TRP A 423 -0.73 13.61 -1.41
N VAL A 424 -1.83 13.41 -2.14
CA VAL A 424 -1.74 13.27 -3.59
C VAL A 424 -1.44 14.65 -4.15
N THR A 425 -0.16 14.89 -4.41
CA THR A 425 0.24 16.09 -5.14
C THR A 425 -0.36 16.01 -6.53
N ARG A 426 -1.10 17.03 -6.96
CA ARG A 426 -1.54 17.15 -8.36
C ARG A 426 -0.35 16.89 -9.29
N ASP A 427 -0.63 16.25 -10.43
CA ASP A 427 0.38 16.04 -11.46
C ASP A 427 1.05 17.38 -11.77
N PHE A 428 2.35 17.45 -11.49
CA PHE A 428 3.10 18.67 -11.63
C PHE A 428 3.43 18.86 -13.11
N GLU A 429 2.66 19.72 -13.76
CA GLU A 429 2.94 20.14 -15.13
C GLU A 429 4.10 21.13 -15.18
N ILE A 430 4.91 21.04 -16.24
CA ILE A 430 5.92 22.07 -16.52
C ILE A 430 5.17 23.39 -16.75
N PRO A 431 5.43 24.45 -15.98
CA PRO A 431 4.66 25.69 -16.09
C PRO A 431 4.74 26.26 -17.51
N GLN A 432 3.60 26.68 -18.08
CA GLN A 432 3.52 27.11 -19.48
C GLN A 432 4.46 28.27 -19.83
N GLN A 433 4.78 29.12 -18.86
CA GLN A 433 5.75 30.21 -19.01
C GLN A 433 7.20 29.76 -19.16
N VAL A 434 7.53 28.51 -18.81
CA VAL A 434 8.88 27.96 -18.97
C VAL A 434 9.03 27.41 -20.38
N THR A 435 9.86 28.10 -21.17
CA THR A 435 10.03 27.83 -22.60
C THR A 435 11.35 27.15 -22.90
N GLY A 436 11.63 26.92 -24.20
CA GLY A 436 12.91 26.41 -24.68
C GLY A 436 14.09 27.37 -24.51
N ASP A 437 13.87 28.60 -24.05
CA ASP A 437 14.90 29.60 -23.82
C ASP A 437 15.14 29.81 -22.32
N LEU A 438 16.41 30.04 -21.97
CA LEU A 438 16.82 30.22 -20.58
C LEU A 438 16.31 31.57 -20.08
N GLN A 439 15.36 31.54 -19.14
CA GLN A 439 14.70 32.74 -18.62
C GLN A 439 14.70 32.75 -17.09
N GLN A 440 14.66 33.95 -16.49
CA GLN A 440 14.56 34.10 -15.05
C GLN A 440 13.08 34.18 -14.64
N HIS A 441 12.68 33.33 -13.70
CA HIS A 441 11.30 33.27 -13.21
C HIS A 441 11.26 33.40 -11.69
N ARG A 442 10.21 34.05 -11.18
CA ARG A 442 9.86 33.95 -9.76
C ARG A 442 9.38 32.54 -9.45
N ILE A 443 9.90 31.92 -8.40
CA ILE A 443 9.53 30.54 -8.07
C ILE A 443 8.03 30.45 -7.73
N ALA A 444 7.50 31.43 -6.99
CA ALA A 444 6.07 31.48 -6.66
C ALA A 444 5.15 31.54 -7.90
N ASN A 445 5.61 32.10 -9.01
CA ASN A 445 4.84 32.12 -10.26
C ASN A 445 4.90 30.76 -10.98
N MET A 446 6.01 30.03 -10.85
CA MET A 446 6.17 28.68 -11.41
C MET A 446 5.44 27.63 -10.58
N TYR A 447 5.43 27.79 -9.27
CA TYR A 447 4.82 26.85 -8.35
C TYR A 447 4.22 27.61 -7.15
N PRO A 448 2.91 27.89 -7.18
CA PRO A 448 2.23 28.69 -6.16
C PRO A 448 2.34 28.14 -4.73
N PHE A 449 2.50 26.82 -4.58
CA PHE A 449 2.66 26.15 -3.28
C PHE A 449 4.08 26.21 -2.72
N THR A 450 5.00 26.92 -3.39
CA THR A 450 6.36 27.09 -2.89
C THR A 450 6.35 27.78 -1.54
N ARG A 451 7.03 27.21 -0.54
CA ARG A 451 7.29 27.91 0.73
C ARG A 451 8.54 28.79 0.57
N PRO A 452 8.42 30.13 0.43
CA PRO A 452 9.53 30.96 -0.05
C PRO A 452 10.66 31.13 0.96
N ARG A 453 10.49 30.72 2.22
CA ARG A 453 11.36 31.12 3.35
C ARG A 453 12.86 30.91 3.11
N PHE A 454 13.23 29.89 2.33
CA PHE A 454 14.65 29.56 2.10
C PHE A 454 15.06 29.54 0.64
N PHE A 455 14.12 29.60 -0.29
CA PHE A 455 14.47 29.66 -1.71
C PHE A 455 14.83 31.09 -2.12
N PRO A 456 15.66 31.28 -3.15
CA PRO A 456 15.78 32.60 -3.77
C PRO A 456 14.42 33.01 -4.36
N GLU A 457 14.19 34.32 -4.47
CA GLU A 457 12.95 34.85 -5.09
C GLU A 457 12.81 34.37 -6.54
N THR A 458 13.93 34.26 -7.25
CA THR A 458 13.97 33.91 -8.66
C THR A 458 15.01 32.83 -8.96
N VAL A 459 14.74 32.06 -10.02
CA VAL A 459 15.64 31.03 -10.56
C VAL A 459 15.63 31.10 -12.08
N ARG A 460 16.69 30.61 -12.72
CA ARG A 460 16.68 30.39 -14.16
C ARG A 460 15.92 29.11 -14.48
N ALA A 461 14.99 29.14 -15.41
CA ALA A 461 14.26 27.94 -15.84
C ALA A 461 14.45 27.72 -17.35
N LEU A 462 14.43 26.45 -17.73
CA LEU A 462 14.60 26.03 -19.10
C LEU A 462 13.82 24.74 -19.33
N ARG A 463 13.08 24.64 -20.44
CA ARG A 463 12.43 23.41 -20.91
C ARG A 463 13.24 22.82 -22.05
N ILE A 464 13.64 21.56 -21.93
CA ILE A 464 14.40 20.83 -22.95
C ILE A 464 13.64 19.56 -23.32
N LYS A 465 13.51 19.30 -24.63
CA LYS A 465 13.00 18.01 -25.11
C LYS A 465 13.99 16.89 -24.79
N HIS A 466 13.46 15.76 -24.35
CA HIS A 466 14.22 14.57 -24.10
C HIS A 466 14.97 14.15 -25.39
N ASP A 467 16.27 13.84 -25.25
CA ASP A 467 17.04 13.19 -26.31
C ASP A 467 17.50 11.83 -25.80
N LYS A 468 17.22 10.78 -26.59
CA LYS A 468 17.65 9.41 -26.32
C LYS A 468 19.17 9.30 -26.21
N LYS A 469 19.91 10.14 -26.95
CA LYS A 469 21.37 10.23 -26.86
C LYS A 469 21.76 11.25 -25.80
N LYS A 470 22.28 10.75 -24.69
CA LYS A 470 22.63 11.53 -23.50
C LYS A 470 23.59 12.68 -23.82
N GLU A 471 24.56 12.45 -24.70
CA GLU A 471 25.55 13.45 -25.12
C GLU A 471 24.89 14.64 -25.84
N ARG A 472 23.84 14.40 -26.62
CA ARG A 472 23.09 15.46 -27.29
C ARG A 472 22.25 16.29 -26.33
N PHE A 473 21.66 15.63 -25.33
CA PHE A 473 20.99 16.33 -24.23
C PHE A 473 21.98 17.23 -23.49
N LEU A 474 23.13 16.68 -23.07
CA LEU A 474 24.17 17.44 -22.37
C LEU A 474 24.70 18.61 -23.21
N ALA A 475 25.01 18.38 -24.48
CA ALA A 475 25.44 19.45 -25.39
C ALA A 475 24.37 20.55 -25.55
N THR A 476 23.09 20.18 -25.53
CA THR A 476 21.98 21.14 -25.57
C THR A 476 21.91 21.97 -24.29
N CYS A 477 22.07 21.36 -23.12
CA CYS A 477 22.16 22.08 -21.84
C CYS A 477 23.34 23.07 -21.86
N HIS A 478 24.54 22.62 -22.20
CA HIS A 478 25.73 23.49 -22.24
C HIS A 478 25.58 24.65 -23.24
N ARG A 479 24.96 24.41 -24.41
CA ARG A 479 24.69 25.48 -25.38
C ARG A 479 23.66 26.50 -24.86
N LYS A 480 22.68 26.07 -24.08
CA LYS A 480 21.64 26.95 -23.52
C LYS A 480 22.13 27.75 -22.29
N PHE A 481 23.14 27.24 -21.58
CA PHE A 481 23.86 27.93 -20.52
C PHE A 481 25.25 28.36 -21.04
N ASP A 482 25.26 29.36 -21.92
CA ASP A 482 26.44 29.84 -22.65
C ASP A 482 27.48 30.58 -21.77
N ASP A 483 27.13 30.86 -20.51
CA ASP A 483 27.97 31.48 -19.49
C ASP A 483 28.92 30.51 -18.77
N ASN A 484 29.07 29.27 -19.26
CA ASN A 484 29.82 28.19 -18.61
C ASN A 484 29.32 27.88 -17.18
N PHE A 485 28.07 28.26 -16.84
CA PHE A 485 27.54 28.06 -15.50
C PHE A 485 27.53 26.59 -15.11
N LEU A 486 27.07 25.71 -15.99
CA LEU A 486 26.95 24.27 -15.72
C LEU A 486 28.30 23.54 -15.62
N THR A 487 29.41 24.18 -15.99
CA THR A 487 30.76 23.58 -15.94
C THR A 487 31.58 24.06 -14.75
N ARG A 488 31.03 24.93 -13.89
CA ARG A 488 31.72 25.39 -12.68
C ARG A 488 31.83 24.25 -11.67
N GLU A 489 32.98 24.15 -10.99
CA GLU A 489 33.26 23.11 -9.97
C GLU A 489 32.42 23.26 -8.69
N ASP A 490 31.81 24.42 -8.49
CA ASP A 490 30.94 24.74 -7.36
C ASP A 490 29.46 24.59 -7.71
N ILE A 491 29.11 23.74 -8.66
CA ILE A 491 27.72 23.43 -9.00
C ILE A 491 27.38 21.99 -8.60
N LEU A 492 26.15 21.83 -8.09
CA LEU A 492 25.55 20.56 -7.75
C LEU A 492 24.23 20.40 -8.51
N PHE A 493 23.97 19.18 -8.96
CA PHE A 493 22.79 18.80 -9.70
C PHE A 493 21.97 17.78 -8.91
N ARG A 494 20.65 17.90 -8.99
CA ARG A 494 19.71 16.91 -8.47
C ARG A 494 18.68 16.58 -9.53
N GLY A 495 18.69 15.33 -10.01
CA GLY A 495 17.67 14.83 -10.93
C GLY A 495 16.45 14.33 -10.16
N LEU A 496 15.26 14.65 -10.66
CA LEU A 496 13.98 14.36 -10.02
C LEU A 496 12.92 14.04 -11.08
N ASN A 497 11.97 13.17 -10.76
CA ASN A 497 10.72 13.09 -11.51
C ASN A 497 9.82 14.30 -11.18
N ARG A 498 8.74 14.51 -11.94
CA ARG A 498 7.84 15.67 -11.76
C ARG A 498 7.26 15.79 -10.35
N THR A 499 6.79 14.68 -9.78
CA THR A 499 6.26 14.62 -8.41
C THR A 499 7.28 15.08 -7.38
N ALA A 500 8.52 14.59 -7.48
CA ALA A 500 9.59 14.93 -6.55
C ALA A 500 10.08 16.38 -6.72
N VAL A 501 9.95 16.97 -7.91
CA VAL A 501 10.17 18.41 -8.13
C VAL A 501 9.12 19.23 -7.39
N ALA A 502 7.84 18.87 -7.53
CA ALA A 502 6.74 19.55 -6.86
C ALA A 502 6.89 19.51 -5.33
N ALA A 503 7.17 18.31 -4.79
CA ALA A 503 7.45 18.13 -3.37
C ALA A 503 8.67 18.96 -2.92
N SER A 504 9.75 18.94 -3.71
CA SER A 504 10.96 19.73 -3.41
C SER A 504 10.71 21.24 -3.42
N LEU A 505 9.89 21.75 -4.34
CA LEU A 505 9.52 23.17 -4.40
C LEU A 505 8.55 23.55 -3.27
N ALA A 506 7.64 22.65 -2.87
CA ALA A 506 6.74 22.87 -1.73
C ALA A 506 7.53 22.96 -0.42
N LEU A 507 8.42 21.98 -0.19
CA LEU A 507 9.26 21.90 0.99
C LEU A 507 10.48 21.02 0.69
N LEU A 508 11.66 21.64 0.55
CA LEU A 508 12.90 20.92 0.28
C LEU A 508 13.47 20.31 1.58
N VAL A 509 12.90 19.16 1.97
CA VAL A 509 13.36 18.33 3.09
C VAL A 509 13.63 16.90 2.62
N PRO A 510 14.49 16.14 3.31
CA PRO A 510 14.62 14.72 3.06
C PRO A 510 13.26 14.04 3.21
N THR A 511 12.76 13.43 2.14
CA THR A 511 11.51 12.68 2.16
C THR A 511 11.83 11.25 2.59
N ILE A 512 11.23 10.80 3.69
CA ILE A 512 11.34 9.41 4.13
C ILE A 512 10.23 8.64 3.42
N CYS A 513 10.62 7.75 2.52
CA CYS A 513 9.75 6.83 1.82
C CYS A 513 10.09 5.39 2.25
N ASN A 514 9.20 4.42 2.00
CA ASN A 514 9.45 3.02 2.39
C ASN A 514 10.69 2.42 1.71
N ASN A 515 11.10 3.00 0.59
CA ASN A 515 12.35 2.72 -0.14
C ASN A 515 13.51 3.67 0.24
N ALA A 516 13.40 4.51 1.28
CA ALA A 516 14.50 5.39 1.70
C ALA A 516 15.73 4.62 2.21
N TYR A 517 15.55 3.35 2.62
CA TYR A 517 16.65 2.42 2.90
C TYR A 517 17.44 2.03 1.65
N ASP A 518 16.97 2.35 0.45
CA ASP A 518 17.74 2.12 -0.78
C ASP A 518 18.81 3.22 -1.00
N ASN A 519 18.83 4.27 -0.17
CA ASN A 519 19.82 5.33 -0.24
C ASN A 519 21.08 4.99 0.57
N GLU A 520 22.23 4.94 -0.09
CA GLU A 520 23.46 4.39 0.49
C GLU A 520 24.07 5.19 1.65
N PHE A 521 23.77 6.48 1.78
CA PHE A 521 24.17 7.33 2.92
C PHE A 521 22.99 7.66 3.85
N GLY A 522 21.86 6.96 3.68
CA GLY A 522 20.65 7.17 4.48
C GLY A 522 19.80 8.37 4.05
N PRO A 523 18.89 8.84 4.92
CA PRO A 523 18.03 9.98 4.66
C PRO A 523 18.82 11.25 4.40
N GLY A 524 18.49 11.95 3.32
CA GLY A 524 19.10 13.23 2.97
C GLY A 524 18.67 13.72 1.59
N ILE A 525 19.15 14.89 1.21
CA ILE A 525 19.00 15.40 -0.16
C ILE A 525 20.27 15.06 -0.95
N TYR A 526 20.14 14.10 -1.87
CA TYR A 526 21.22 13.64 -2.73
C TYR A 526 21.42 14.59 -3.90
N THR A 527 22.67 15.01 -4.11
CA THR A 527 23.10 15.83 -5.24
C THR A 527 24.42 15.29 -5.79
N THR A 528 24.79 15.70 -6.99
CA THR A 528 26.04 15.27 -7.65
C THR A 528 26.64 16.42 -8.46
N PRO A 529 27.98 16.56 -8.54
CA PRO A 529 28.60 17.51 -9.47
C PRO A 529 28.50 17.05 -10.94
N ILE A 530 27.95 15.85 -11.20
CA ILE A 530 27.90 15.25 -12.53
C ILE A 530 26.49 15.43 -13.13
N LEU A 531 26.36 16.39 -14.04
CA LEU A 531 25.10 16.67 -14.75
C LEU A 531 24.53 15.39 -15.41
N GLU A 532 25.42 14.56 -15.92
CA GLU A 532 25.09 13.29 -16.56
C GLU A 532 24.37 12.31 -15.61
N ALA A 533 24.85 12.19 -14.37
CA ALA A 533 24.22 11.34 -13.36
C ALA A 533 22.85 11.91 -12.97
N ALA A 534 22.75 13.22 -12.74
CA ALA A 534 21.47 13.88 -12.46
C ALA A 534 20.45 13.69 -13.60
N LYS A 535 20.87 13.74 -14.87
CA LYS A 535 19.98 13.43 -16.01
C LYS A 535 19.42 12.00 -15.97
N SER A 536 20.19 11.06 -15.43
CA SER A 536 19.75 9.67 -15.31
C SER A 536 18.65 9.54 -14.25
N TYR A 537 18.80 10.21 -13.11
CA TYR A 537 17.78 10.29 -12.06
C TYR A 537 16.51 11.05 -12.48
N ALA A 538 16.64 12.08 -13.31
CA ALA A 538 15.51 12.86 -13.80
C ALA A 538 14.61 12.10 -14.80
N GLY A 539 15.08 10.99 -15.38
CA GLY A 539 14.30 10.21 -16.34
C GLY A 539 14.04 10.93 -17.67
N VAL A 540 12.98 10.53 -18.38
CA VAL A 540 12.57 11.11 -19.68
C VAL A 540 11.62 12.29 -19.53
N ASP A 541 10.93 12.40 -18.39
CA ASP A 541 9.94 13.44 -18.10
C ASP A 541 10.05 13.88 -16.63
N GLY A 542 10.93 14.84 -16.37
CA GLY A 542 11.32 15.21 -15.01
C GLY A 542 12.03 16.56 -14.98
N ALA A 543 12.87 16.80 -13.98
CA ALA A 543 13.71 17.99 -13.96
C ALA A 543 15.06 17.78 -13.28
N ILE A 544 15.99 18.67 -13.58
CA ILE A 544 17.27 18.79 -12.90
C ILE A 544 17.31 20.13 -12.17
N MET A 545 17.35 20.09 -10.84
CA MET A 545 17.60 21.28 -10.02
C MET A 545 19.11 21.53 -9.95
N VAL A 546 19.51 22.79 -10.11
CA VAL A 546 20.91 23.22 -10.17
C VAL A 546 21.19 24.17 -9.01
N PHE A 547 22.13 23.78 -8.16
CA PHE A 547 22.50 24.49 -6.94
C PHE A 547 23.94 24.98 -7.01
N GLU A 548 24.19 26.14 -6.43
CA GLU A 548 25.55 26.58 -6.10
C GLU A 548 26.03 25.87 -4.84
N ARG A 549 27.31 25.49 -4.78
CA ARG A 549 27.88 24.73 -3.67
C ARG A 549 28.52 25.69 -2.67
N ASN A 550 27.89 25.85 -1.51
CA ASN A 550 28.46 26.61 -0.40
C ASN A 550 28.33 25.83 0.92
N LEU A 551 29.41 25.12 1.25
CA LEU A 551 29.51 24.26 2.43
C LEU A 551 30.13 24.98 3.65
N LYS A 552 30.30 26.31 3.60
CA LYS A 552 30.87 27.07 4.72
C LYS A 552 30.00 26.91 5.96
N ASP A 553 30.66 26.73 7.10
CA ASP A 553 30.07 26.58 8.44
C ASP A 553 29.24 25.31 8.66
N LEU A 554 29.29 24.34 7.74
CA LEU A 554 28.65 23.03 7.87
C LEU A 554 29.70 21.96 8.26
N ASN A 555 29.29 20.98 9.06
CA ASN A 555 30.11 19.81 9.34
C ASN A 555 30.12 18.85 8.13
N VAL A 556 31.15 18.96 7.29
CA VAL A 556 31.32 18.13 6.09
C VAL A 556 32.13 16.89 6.43
N TRP A 557 31.50 15.73 6.32
CA TRP A 557 32.16 14.45 6.51
C TRP A 557 32.43 13.76 5.17
N LYS A 558 33.67 13.29 5.00
CA LYS A 558 34.12 12.46 3.89
C LYS A 558 34.51 11.10 4.47
N PRO A 559 33.63 10.09 4.43
CA PRO A 559 33.95 8.78 4.98
C PRO A 559 35.21 8.22 4.31
N SER A 560 36.11 7.65 5.10
CA SER A 560 37.16 6.77 4.60
C SER A 560 36.57 5.55 3.88
N GLN A 561 37.38 4.80 3.15
CA GLN A 561 36.89 3.64 2.40
C GLN A 561 36.17 2.62 3.30
N ASP A 562 36.68 2.37 4.52
CA ASP A 562 36.07 1.43 5.46
C ASP A 562 34.82 2.00 6.11
N GLU A 563 34.79 3.30 6.42
CA GLU A 563 33.59 3.97 6.92
C GLU A 563 32.48 3.99 5.85
N TRP A 564 32.83 4.24 4.60
CA TRP A 564 31.89 4.19 3.47
C TRP A 564 31.28 2.81 3.33
N LYS A 565 32.10 1.75 3.40
CA LYS A 565 31.61 0.35 3.37
C LYS A 565 30.63 0.06 4.50
N ARG A 566 30.95 0.48 5.73
CA ARG A 566 30.07 0.30 6.89
C ARG A 566 28.77 1.10 6.78
N LEU A 567 28.87 2.36 6.36
CA LEU A 567 27.72 3.24 6.17
C LEU A 567 26.76 2.68 5.11
N THR A 568 27.29 2.36 3.93
CA THR A 568 26.50 1.79 2.83
C THR A 568 25.92 0.42 3.19
N ALA A 569 26.68 -0.44 3.86
CA ALA A 569 26.16 -1.72 4.33
C ALA A 569 25.01 -1.58 5.33
N THR A 570 25.09 -0.58 6.22
CA THR A 570 24.03 -0.32 7.20
C THR A 570 22.76 0.15 6.51
N TRP A 571 22.85 1.18 5.66
CA TRP A 571 21.66 1.76 5.05
C TRP A 571 21.01 0.85 4.03
N LEU A 572 21.81 0.15 3.22
CA LEU A 572 21.31 -0.85 2.26
C LEU A 572 20.89 -2.18 2.90
N GLN A 573 20.94 -2.28 4.24
CA GLN A 573 20.57 -3.46 5.04
C GLN A 573 21.24 -4.74 4.52
N LEU A 574 22.55 -4.68 4.29
CA LEU A 574 23.30 -5.84 3.82
C LEU A 574 23.42 -6.86 4.97
N PRO A 575 23.23 -8.17 4.72
CA PRO A 575 23.28 -9.21 5.74
C PRO A 575 24.73 -9.56 6.15
N LEU A 576 25.49 -8.57 6.58
CA LEU A 576 26.87 -8.67 7.02
C LEU A 576 26.96 -8.63 8.55
N LYS A 577 27.87 -9.41 9.13
CA LYS A 577 28.11 -9.41 10.59
C LYS A 577 28.94 -8.19 11.00
N ASP A 578 28.73 -7.74 12.23
CA ASP A 578 29.56 -6.72 12.91
C ASP A 578 29.62 -5.36 12.18
N ILE A 579 28.54 -4.98 11.48
CA ILE A 579 28.41 -3.65 10.87
C ILE A 579 27.86 -2.67 11.90
N ALA A 580 28.62 -1.61 12.16
CA ALA A 580 28.20 -0.47 12.97
C ALA A 580 28.27 0.82 12.15
N ILE A 581 27.31 1.72 12.36
CA ILE A 581 27.31 3.05 11.75
C ILE A 581 28.53 3.84 12.27
N PRO A 582 29.36 4.44 11.41
CA PRO A 582 30.46 5.29 11.86
C PRO A 582 29.98 6.47 12.71
N GLU A 583 30.68 6.79 13.80
CA GLU A 583 30.28 7.83 14.76
C GLU A 583 30.05 9.20 14.11
N ASN A 584 30.92 9.56 13.15
CA ASN A 584 30.86 10.82 12.40
C ASN A 584 29.54 11.02 11.63
N PHE A 585 28.79 9.95 11.33
CA PHE A 585 27.50 10.04 10.66
C PHE A 585 26.52 10.90 11.46
N ARG A 586 26.54 10.79 12.80
CA ARG A 586 25.59 11.45 13.70
C ARG A 586 25.62 12.97 13.59
N ASP A 587 26.81 13.53 13.43
CA ASP A 587 27.03 14.98 13.50
C ASP A 587 27.23 15.61 12.12
N ALA A 588 27.22 14.82 11.04
CA ALA A 588 27.44 15.31 9.70
C ALA A 588 26.25 16.14 9.20
N ASP A 589 26.52 17.39 8.82
CA ASP A 589 25.57 18.21 8.06
C ASP A 589 25.56 17.78 6.58
N VAL A 590 26.72 17.42 6.06
CA VAL A 590 26.91 17.03 4.66
C VAL A 590 27.84 15.83 4.58
N ILE A 591 27.43 14.81 3.83
CA ILE A 591 28.23 13.61 3.53
C ILE A 591 28.68 13.66 2.08
N ILE A 592 29.98 13.52 1.83
CA ILE A 592 30.54 13.49 0.46
C ILE A 592 31.30 12.18 0.25
N GLY A 593 30.86 11.38 -0.71
CA GLY A 593 31.47 10.10 -1.01
C GLY A 593 31.16 9.59 -2.42
N PRO A 594 31.82 8.51 -2.86
CA PRO A 594 31.53 7.88 -4.14
C PRO A 594 30.13 7.24 -4.14
N MET A 595 29.50 7.19 -5.31
CA MET A 595 28.27 6.45 -5.54
C MET A 595 28.53 4.94 -5.52
N SER A 596 27.58 4.15 -5.04
CA SER A 596 27.62 2.69 -5.14
C SER A 596 27.11 2.19 -6.48
N THR A 597 27.66 1.05 -6.90
CA THR A 597 27.18 0.24 -8.02
C THR A 597 26.95 -1.19 -7.57
N GLY A 598 25.99 -1.86 -8.22
CA GLY A 598 25.68 -3.25 -7.93
C GLY A 598 25.06 -3.49 -6.55
N ALA A 599 24.36 -2.51 -5.97
CA ALA A 599 23.69 -2.64 -4.66
C ALA A 599 22.75 -3.86 -4.58
N ARG A 600 22.01 -4.14 -5.67
CA ARG A 600 21.13 -5.33 -5.78
C ARG A 600 21.92 -6.64 -5.68
N ASP A 601 23.07 -6.71 -6.34
CA ASP A 601 23.93 -7.90 -6.30
C ASP A 601 24.67 -8.02 -4.97
N ALA A 602 25.05 -6.89 -4.38
CA ALA A 602 25.65 -6.82 -3.05
C ALA A 602 24.74 -7.43 -1.98
N LYS A 603 23.43 -7.09 -2.02
CA LYS A 603 22.41 -7.66 -1.13
C LYS A 603 22.24 -9.16 -1.35
N LYS A 604 22.12 -9.61 -2.60
CA LYS A 604 21.98 -11.04 -2.94
C LYS A 604 23.18 -11.88 -2.52
N GLN A 605 24.39 -11.34 -2.66
CA GLN A 605 25.64 -12.08 -2.44
C GLN A 605 26.24 -11.84 -1.05
N ALA A 606 25.56 -11.10 -0.16
CA ALA A 606 26.07 -10.72 1.16
C ALA A 606 27.51 -10.15 1.09
N ARG A 607 27.74 -9.19 0.19
CA ARG A 607 29.02 -8.50 0.01
C ARG A 607 28.84 -6.99 0.02
N PHE A 608 29.93 -6.24 0.19
CA PHE A 608 29.88 -4.78 0.02
C PHE A 608 29.62 -4.39 -1.44
N PRO A 609 28.88 -3.30 -1.70
CA PRO A 609 28.75 -2.74 -3.04
C PRO A 609 30.09 -2.20 -3.55
N MET A 610 30.19 -2.04 -4.87
CA MET A 610 31.39 -1.46 -5.50
C MET A 610 31.28 0.06 -5.52
N GLN A 611 32.40 0.74 -5.27
CA GLN A 611 32.48 2.20 -5.43
C GLN A 611 32.65 2.55 -6.91
N GLN A 612 31.85 3.46 -7.42
CA GLN A 612 32.13 4.15 -8.67
C GLN A 612 32.99 5.37 -8.35
N LEU A 613 34.32 5.19 -8.35
CA LEU A 613 35.28 6.19 -7.86
C LEU A 613 35.22 7.53 -8.59
N GLU A 614 34.76 7.53 -9.85
CA GLU A 614 34.62 8.73 -10.67
C GLU A 614 33.35 9.52 -10.34
N ASP A 615 32.33 8.85 -9.77
CA ASP A 615 31.03 9.43 -9.52
C ASP A 615 30.88 9.77 -8.04
N THR A 616 31.02 11.06 -7.71
CA THR A 616 30.82 11.55 -6.35
C THR A 616 29.38 12.02 -6.16
N GLN A 617 28.85 11.83 -4.95
CA GLN A 617 27.62 12.45 -4.49
C GLN A 617 27.85 13.29 -3.22
N VAL A 618 27.00 14.29 -3.05
CA VAL A 618 26.98 15.21 -1.92
C VAL A 618 25.57 15.16 -1.33
N VAL A 619 25.46 14.70 -0.09
CA VAL A 619 24.19 14.46 0.58
C VAL A 619 24.05 15.43 1.75
N PHE A 620 22.95 16.19 1.75
CA PHE A 620 22.61 17.14 2.81
C PHE A 620 21.68 16.45 3.80
N THR A 621 22.17 16.20 5.02
CA THR A 621 21.56 15.28 5.99
C THR A 621 20.93 15.98 7.19
N SER A 622 21.31 17.23 7.47
CA SER A 622 20.72 18.03 8.55
C SER A 622 19.75 19.09 8.02
N TYR A 623 18.81 19.54 8.86
CA TYR A 623 17.92 20.66 8.52
C TYR A 623 18.70 21.92 8.11
N ARG A 624 19.76 22.25 8.84
CA ARG A 624 20.65 23.38 8.56
C ARG A 624 21.28 23.29 7.17
N SER A 625 21.74 22.09 6.80
CA SER A 625 22.32 21.83 5.48
C SER A 625 21.26 21.93 4.36
N CYS A 626 20.03 21.46 4.61
CA CYS A 626 18.92 21.54 3.67
C CYS A 626 18.48 23.00 3.43
N GLU A 627 18.32 23.79 4.49
CA GLU A 627 18.04 25.23 4.39
C GLU A 627 19.12 25.96 3.57
N ARG A 628 20.40 25.65 3.84
CA ARG A 628 21.51 26.19 3.06
C ARG A 628 21.38 25.79 1.59
N LEU A 629 21.10 24.53 1.27
CA LEU A 629 20.91 24.06 -0.10
C LEU A 629 19.75 24.78 -0.79
N CYS A 630 18.60 24.99 -0.13
CA CYS A 630 17.47 25.74 -0.67
C CYS A 630 17.89 27.13 -1.20
N SER A 631 18.65 27.86 -0.37
CA SER A 631 19.08 29.23 -0.66
C SER A 631 20.06 29.34 -1.84
N LEU A 632 20.65 28.20 -2.19
CA LEU A 632 21.63 28.06 -3.25
C LEU A 632 21.03 27.54 -4.56
N LEU A 633 19.71 27.33 -4.64
CA LEU A 633 19.07 27.03 -5.91
C LEU A 633 19.35 28.18 -6.91
N ARG A 634 19.68 27.85 -8.15
CA ARG A 634 19.99 28.84 -9.20
C ARG A 634 19.28 28.56 -10.51
N ALA A 635 19.06 27.29 -10.84
CA ALA A 635 18.32 26.93 -12.04
C ALA A 635 17.49 25.64 -11.89
N ILE A 636 16.49 25.49 -12.77
CA ILE A 636 15.70 24.26 -12.95
C ILE A 636 15.62 23.96 -14.44
N ILE A 637 16.08 22.78 -14.84
CA ILE A 637 16.03 22.29 -16.23
C ILE A 637 14.92 21.24 -16.30
N PHE A 638 13.77 21.59 -16.87
CA PHE A 638 12.68 20.66 -17.11
C PHE A 638 12.93 19.84 -18.36
N ILE A 639 12.63 18.55 -18.29
CA ILE A 639 12.78 17.59 -19.37
C ILE A 639 11.37 17.19 -19.79
N GLU A 640 11.06 17.40 -21.06
CA GLU A 640 9.79 17.02 -21.65
C GLU A 640 10.00 15.84 -22.60
N ASN A 641 9.20 14.78 -22.44
CA ASN A 641 9.26 13.59 -23.31
C ASN A 641 8.86 13.87 -24.77
#